data_AF-Q064N6-F1
#
_entry.id   AF-Q064N6-F1
#
_cell.length_a   1.000
_cell.length_b   1.000
_cell.length_c   1.000
_cell.angle_alpha   90.00
_cell.angle_beta   90.00
_cell.angle_gamma   90.00
#
_symmetry.space_group_name_H-M   'P 1'
#
loop_
_entity.id
_entity.type
_entity.pdbx_description
1 polymer ?
#
loop_
_entity_poly.entity_id
_entity_poly.type
_entity_poly.pdbx_seq_one_letter_code
_entity_poly.pdbx_strand_id
1 'polypeptide(L)'
;MTRLAAARLGVPAQGMLVHQTLPRLLAPAQLLPGRCRDVDALLAWGRRPSARRVERLAQYWGLPVWHIEDGFLRSLGKGNADPPLALLVDDLGVHFDATAPSRLEHLIATQLSPEQRLRAQQVQALWCEQRLSKVNPAQESPVPEEPFVLVVDQSAGDCSIPLGWANPDSFRTMLREALADYPACTIVLKVHPDVIHGRARGHFSADDLDHPRIRVSADGLHPAGLLQRAEAVYAVTSQMGFEALLWGRPVHCFGMPFYAGWGLTHDRLLPPARRQQGVSLEALVHGALIAYPHCIDPHQHEPCSIETLMRAIGLQRRTHVLAPRRVQAFGFTPWKQRNLRRFMAGSDVIFPMPWKLPDPGIDAVAVWGRRGKPRLLRAADRRQLPTLQVEDGFLRSVGLGADLIDPISWVVDGRGMYYDATGASDLEGLLSHGHWSASQLERAAQLRQRLVGAAITKYNLQSAPWQRPSEVQRVVLVVGQVESDASIRFGAPGVCTNLGLLRAVRAAEPDAYLIYKPHPDVTAGLCRAGEGEEIAQSSCDEVLTSGSIDQLFTQIDALHVLTSLAGFEGLLRGVEVHCWGLPFYAGWGLTRDRESCSRRGRSVELDALVHAALIEYPRYVSRGSGWFITPEQAIDELIAWKDAPPQRRTVVQALFRHWGRLRRR
;
A
#
# COMPACT_ATOMS: atom_id res chain seq x y z
N MET A 1 0.27 29.72 -5.30
CA MET A 1 0.54 29.01 -4.03
C MET A 1 0.71 30.04 -2.94
N THR A 2 -0.03 29.94 -1.83
CA THR A 2 0.39 30.57 -0.59
C THR A 2 1.71 29.90 -0.24
N ARG A 3 2.83 30.52 -0.63
CA ARG A 3 4.14 29.97 -0.27
C ARG A 3 4.20 30.09 1.24
N LEU A 4 4.08 28.97 1.94
CA LEU A 4 4.62 28.82 3.27
C LEU A 4 6.12 29.08 3.13
N ALA A 5 6.52 30.35 3.09
CA ALA A 5 7.90 30.75 3.22
C ALA A 5 8.38 30.33 4.62
N ALA A 6 9.61 30.64 5.00
CA ALA A 6 10.08 30.46 6.37
C ALA A 6 9.38 31.44 7.35
N ALA A 7 8.05 31.39 7.39
CA ALA A 7 7.17 32.22 8.19
C ALA A 7 7.09 31.68 9.62
N ARG A 8 6.95 32.59 10.58
CA ARG A 8 6.72 32.32 12.00
C ARG A 8 5.23 32.40 12.26
N LEU A 9 4.61 31.26 12.55
CA LEU A 9 3.16 31.14 12.72
C LEU A 9 2.81 30.95 14.19
N GLY A 10 2.14 31.94 14.78
CA GLY A 10 1.66 31.87 16.16
C GLY A 10 0.50 30.89 16.29
N VAL A 11 0.51 30.03 17.32
CA VAL A 11 -0.55 29.04 17.58
C VAL A 11 -1.18 29.27 18.97
N PRO A 12 -2.05 30.29 19.13
CA PRO A 12 -2.71 30.58 20.41
C PRO A 12 -3.69 29.47 20.82
N ALA A 13 -4.33 28.83 19.84
CA ALA A 13 -5.25 27.72 20.05
C ALA A 13 -4.53 26.38 19.84
N GLN A 14 -3.87 25.88 20.89
CA GLN A 14 -2.96 24.73 20.83
C GLN A 14 -3.63 23.37 20.54
N GLY A 15 -4.97 23.28 20.51
CA GLY A 15 -5.68 22.02 20.25
C GLY A 15 -5.33 21.37 18.91
N MET A 16 -4.91 22.15 17.91
CA MET A 16 -4.45 21.62 16.62
C MET A 16 -3.11 20.87 16.70
N LEU A 17 -2.29 21.13 17.74
CA LEU A 17 -0.97 20.51 17.92
C LEU A 17 -1.05 19.03 18.34
N VAL A 18 -2.26 18.49 18.56
CA VAL A 18 -2.48 17.05 18.73
C VAL A 18 -2.10 16.27 17.46
N HIS A 19 -2.14 16.92 16.30
CA HIS A 19 -1.76 16.32 15.02
C HIS A 19 -0.24 16.37 14.85
N GLN A 20 0.42 15.22 15.03
CA GLN A 20 1.88 15.08 14.92
C GLN A 20 2.42 15.43 13.53
N THR A 21 1.58 15.34 12.49
CA THR A 21 1.93 15.69 11.10
C THR A 21 1.88 17.19 10.82
N LEU A 22 1.25 17.99 11.68
CA LEU A 22 1.00 19.41 11.45
C LEU A 22 2.30 20.22 11.20
N PRO A 23 3.39 20.06 11.97
CA PRO A 23 4.64 20.78 11.69
C PRO A 23 5.24 20.45 10.33
N ARG A 24 5.07 19.21 9.85
CA ARG A 24 5.59 18.76 8.55
C ARG A 24 4.73 19.27 7.39
N LEU A 25 3.41 19.26 7.57
CA LEU A 25 2.45 19.83 6.62
C LEU A 25 2.62 21.33 6.42
N LEU A 26 3.06 22.04 7.46
CA LEU A 26 3.30 23.47 7.42
C LEU A 26 4.76 23.85 7.16
N ALA A 27 5.66 22.87 6.98
CA ALA A 27 7.06 23.15 6.69
C ALA A 27 7.21 23.92 5.35
N PRO A 28 8.15 24.87 5.24
CA PRO A 28 9.19 25.25 6.21
C PRO A 28 8.75 26.26 7.28
N ALA A 29 7.46 26.56 7.43
CA ALA A 29 6.99 27.51 8.44
C ALA A 29 7.24 26.99 9.87
N GLN A 30 7.62 27.88 10.78
CA GLN A 30 7.85 27.58 12.18
C GLN A 30 6.58 27.81 13.00
N LEU A 31 6.11 26.78 13.71
CA LEU A 31 4.98 26.91 14.64
C LEU A 31 5.47 27.39 16.00
N LEU A 32 4.84 28.44 16.53
CA LEU A 32 5.15 29.03 17.84
C LEU A 32 3.93 28.88 18.77
N PRO A 33 3.89 27.82 19.61
CA PRO A 33 2.78 27.57 20.51
C PRO A 33 2.55 28.68 21.52
N GLY A 34 1.29 29.04 21.72
CA GLY A 34 0.89 30.04 22.71
C GLY A 34 0.67 31.43 22.12
N ARG A 35 0.64 32.42 23.02
CA ARG A 35 0.35 33.83 22.69
C ARG A 35 1.65 34.57 22.36
N CYS A 36 2.14 34.39 21.14
CA CYS A 36 3.34 35.07 20.64
C CYS A 36 2.95 36.20 19.68
N ARG A 37 3.50 37.41 19.89
CA ARG A 37 3.25 38.58 19.03
C ARG A 37 4.31 38.77 17.94
N ASP A 38 5.52 38.27 18.16
CA ASP A 38 6.64 38.31 17.21
C ASP A 38 6.51 37.15 16.19
N VAL A 39 5.50 37.26 15.33
CA VAL A 39 5.05 36.26 14.35
C VAL A 39 4.52 36.95 13.09
N ASP A 40 4.55 36.26 11.94
CA ASP A 40 4.04 36.79 10.67
C ASP A 40 2.51 36.68 10.57
N ALA A 41 1.93 35.62 11.15
CA ALA A 41 0.48 35.39 11.19
C ALA A 41 0.08 34.53 12.38
N LEU A 42 -1.20 34.60 12.77
CA LEU A 42 -1.80 33.67 13.73
C LEU A 42 -2.56 32.56 13.00
N LEU A 43 -2.40 31.31 13.47
CA LEU A 43 -3.11 30.16 12.92
C LEU A 43 -4.43 29.88 13.63
N ALA A 44 -5.46 29.65 12.82
CA ALA A 44 -6.80 29.27 13.25
C ALA A 44 -7.27 28.02 12.49
N TRP A 45 -7.95 27.09 13.16
CA TRP A 45 -8.53 25.92 12.48
C TRP A 45 -9.98 26.19 12.04
N GLY A 46 -10.20 26.27 10.73
CA GLY A 46 -11.49 26.55 10.11
C GLY A 46 -12.18 27.76 10.74
N ARG A 47 -13.48 27.63 11.01
CA ARG A 47 -14.33 28.67 11.66
C ARG A 47 -14.87 28.24 13.03
N ARG A 48 -14.14 27.35 13.71
CA ARG A 48 -14.51 26.83 15.03
C ARG A 48 -14.57 27.94 16.09
N PRO A 49 -15.23 27.76 17.23
CA PRO A 49 -15.23 28.74 18.32
C PRO A 49 -13.81 29.15 18.78
N SER A 50 -12.84 28.24 18.67
CA SER A 50 -11.42 28.54 18.90
C SER A 50 -10.84 29.50 17.87
N ALA A 51 -11.21 29.39 16.59
CA ALA A 51 -10.80 30.31 15.52
C ALA A 51 -11.27 31.73 15.81
N ARG A 52 -12.52 31.92 16.25
CA ARG A 52 -13.04 33.24 16.64
C ARG A 52 -12.24 33.91 17.76
N ARG A 53 -11.68 33.13 18.68
CA ARG A 53 -10.79 33.66 19.73
C ARG A 53 -9.45 34.10 19.16
N VAL A 54 -8.91 33.37 18.18
CA VAL A 54 -7.69 33.74 17.46
C VAL A 54 -7.93 35.01 16.64
N GLU A 55 -9.05 35.10 15.92
CA GLU A 55 -9.43 36.28 15.11
C GLU A 55 -9.51 37.56 15.95
N ARG A 56 -10.19 37.50 17.12
CA ARG A 56 -10.23 38.65 18.04
C ARG A 56 -8.85 39.05 18.57
N LEU A 57 -8.01 38.06 18.86
CA LEU A 57 -6.64 38.31 19.32
C LEU A 57 -5.79 38.94 18.22
N ALA A 58 -5.93 38.45 16.99
CA ALA A 58 -5.25 38.96 15.81
C ALA A 58 -5.63 40.42 15.54
N GLN A 59 -6.93 40.73 15.63
CA GLN A 59 -7.44 42.10 15.51
C GLN A 59 -6.86 43.02 16.60
N TYR A 60 -6.78 42.55 17.85
CA TYR A 60 -6.18 43.31 18.94
C TYR A 60 -4.67 43.53 18.75
N TRP A 61 -3.96 42.58 18.13
CA TRP A 61 -2.51 42.67 17.90
C TRP A 61 -2.11 43.31 16.57
N GLY A 62 -3.06 43.51 15.65
CA GLY A 62 -2.81 43.98 14.30
C GLY A 62 -2.11 42.95 13.40
N LEU A 63 -2.38 41.66 13.62
CA LEU A 63 -1.76 40.56 12.87
C LEU A 63 -2.76 39.88 11.93
N PRO A 64 -2.33 39.35 10.77
CA PRO A 64 -3.19 38.55 9.91
C PRO A 64 -3.50 37.19 10.53
N VAL A 65 -4.61 36.58 10.10
CA VAL A 65 -5.01 35.22 10.47
C VAL A 65 -4.94 34.33 9.25
N TRP A 66 -4.25 33.20 9.37
CA TRP A 66 -4.28 32.13 8.39
C TRP A 66 -5.15 31.01 8.91
N HIS A 67 -6.11 30.58 8.10
CA HIS A 67 -6.98 29.47 8.41
C HIS A 67 -6.41 28.18 7.84
N ILE A 68 -6.47 27.12 8.64
CA ILE A 68 -6.14 25.77 8.21
C ILE A 68 -7.34 24.85 8.35
N GLU A 69 -7.44 23.88 7.45
CA GLU A 69 -8.43 22.81 7.50
C GLU A 69 -7.85 21.48 7.00
N ASP A 70 -8.53 20.39 7.29
CA ASP A 70 -8.21 19.09 6.70
C ASP A 70 -8.20 19.18 5.16
N GLY A 71 -7.21 18.57 4.53
CA GLY A 71 -7.17 18.39 3.08
C GLY A 71 -8.40 17.64 2.54
N PHE A 72 -8.76 17.90 1.28
CA PHE A 72 -9.83 17.15 0.59
C PHE A 72 -9.49 15.66 0.47
N LEU A 73 -8.21 15.30 0.42
CA LEU A 73 -7.71 13.96 0.70
C LEU A 73 -6.98 14.00 2.06
N ARG A 74 -7.61 13.52 3.13
CA ARG A 74 -7.08 13.67 4.49
C ARG A 74 -6.14 12.53 4.86
N SER A 75 -6.63 11.28 4.85
CA SER A 75 -5.96 10.12 5.47
C SER A 75 -6.76 8.82 5.25
N LEU A 76 -6.32 7.70 5.85
CA LEU A 76 -7.07 6.43 5.88
C LEU A 76 -8.32 6.51 6.76
N GLY A 77 -8.17 6.93 8.01
CA GLY A 77 -9.28 7.11 8.96
C GLY A 77 -9.30 8.51 9.57
N LYS A 78 -10.05 8.67 10.67
CA LYS A 78 -9.99 9.85 11.55
C LYS A 78 -9.42 9.46 12.91
N GLY A 79 -8.84 10.43 13.61
CA GLY A 79 -8.35 10.27 14.99
C GLY A 79 -6.82 10.26 15.06
N ASN A 80 -6.28 9.93 16.22
CA ASN A 80 -4.83 10.03 16.47
C ASN A 80 -4.02 8.97 15.72
N ALA A 81 -4.62 7.80 15.43
CA ALA A 81 -3.98 6.76 14.62
C ALA A 81 -3.87 7.16 13.14
N ASP A 82 -4.76 8.05 12.67
CA ASP A 82 -4.85 8.52 11.30
C ASP A 82 -4.79 10.06 11.27
N PRO A 83 -3.62 10.66 11.56
CA PRO A 83 -3.45 12.11 11.47
C PRO A 83 -3.63 12.59 10.02
N PRO A 84 -3.96 13.88 9.80
CA PRO A 84 -4.06 14.40 8.44
C PRO A 84 -2.71 14.30 7.72
N LEU A 85 -2.74 13.87 6.46
CA LEU A 85 -1.61 13.78 5.53
C LEU A 85 -1.68 14.86 4.45
N ALA A 86 -2.79 15.58 4.36
CA ALA A 86 -2.87 16.84 3.65
C ALA A 86 -3.63 17.89 4.46
N LEU A 87 -3.27 19.15 4.24
CA LEU A 87 -3.83 20.32 4.91
C LEU A 87 -4.13 21.41 3.90
N LEU A 88 -5.24 22.11 4.08
CA LEU A 88 -5.57 23.33 3.35
C LEU A 88 -5.08 24.52 4.16
N VAL A 89 -4.41 25.47 3.52
CA VAL A 89 -3.94 26.71 4.14
C VAL A 89 -4.50 27.89 3.37
N ASP A 90 -5.19 28.79 4.07
CA ASP A 90 -5.86 29.92 3.48
C ASP A 90 -5.55 31.20 4.25
N ASP A 91 -4.88 32.11 3.55
CA ASP A 91 -4.48 33.42 4.06
C ASP A 91 -5.48 34.54 3.72
N LEU A 92 -6.61 34.20 3.07
CA LEU A 92 -7.69 35.15 2.73
C LEU A 92 -8.99 34.86 3.47
N GLY A 93 -9.33 33.59 3.69
CA GLY A 93 -10.59 33.16 4.28
C GLY A 93 -10.59 31.67 4.58
N VAL A 94 -11.63 30.94 4.17
CA VAL A 94 -11.67 29.48 4.22
C VAL A 94 -12.55 28.96 3.08
N HIS A 95 -12.17 27.86 2.45
CA HIS A 95 -12.83 27.35 1.24
C HIS A 95 -14.37 27.18 1.34
N PHE A 96 -14.89 26.80 2.50
CA PHE A 96 -16.33 26.55 2.67
C PHE A 96 -17.16 27.80 2.99
N ASP A 97 -16.53 28.98 3.10
CA ASP A 97 -17.19 30.23 3.48
C ASP A 97 -17.61 31.03 2.24
N ALA A 98 -18.90 30.97 1.88
CA ALA A 98 -19.45 31.72 0.76
C ALA A 98 -19.67 33.21 1.08
N THR A 99 -19.53 33.64 2.34
CA THR A 99 -19.72 35.04 2.73
C THR A 99 -18.51 35.92 2.41
N ALA A 100 -17.32 35.33 2.28
CA ALA A 100 -16.06 36.02 2.09
C ALA A 100 -15.20 35.35 1.00
N PRO A 101 -14.26 36.07 0.37
CA PRO A 101 -13.32 35.46 -0.57
C PRO A 101 -12.42 34.43 0.12
N SER A 102 -12.03 33.39 -0.62
CA SER A 102 -11.01 32.43 -0.18
C SER A 102 -9.83 32.36 -1.16
N ARG A 103 -8.69 31.84 -0.70
CA ARG A 103 -7.55 31.55 -1.57
C ARG A 103 -7.93 30.53 -2.64
N LEU A 104 -8.77 29.56 -2.30
CA LEU A 104 -9.24 28.55 -3.26
C LEU A 104 -10.04 29.17 -4.41
N GLU A 105 -10.95 30.11 -4.14
CA GLU A 105 -11.71 30.79 -5.20
C GLU A 105 -10.79 31.50 -6.20
N HIS A 106 -9.71 32.14 -5.72
CA HIS A 106 -8.72 32.76 -6.59
C HIS A 106 -7.97 31.73 -7.45
N LEU A 107 -7.62 30.58 -6.88
CA LEU A 107 -6.93 29.51 -7.60
C LEU A 107 -7.82 28.91 -8.70
N ILE A 108 -9.11 28.72 -8.42
CA ILE A 108 -10.09 28.20 -9.38
C ILE A 108 -10.31 29.18 -10.53
N ALA A 109 -10.36 30.49 -10.25
CA ALA A 109 -10.56 31.52 -11.27
C ALA A 109 -9.32 31.77 -12.16
N THR A 110 -8.16 31.22 -11.80
CA THR A 110 -6.92 31.42 -12.55
C THR A 110 -6.91 30.56 -13.82
N GLN A 111 -6.55 31.15 -14.97
CA GLN A 111 -6.43 30.42 -16.22
C GLN A 111 -5.31 29.36 -16.14
N LEU A 112 -5.61 28.15 -16.58
CA LEU A 112 -4.65 27.04 -16.62
C LEU A 112 -3.84 27.03 -17.91
N SER A 113 -2.54 26.71 -17.80
CA SER A 113 -1.73 26.29 -18.93
C SER A 113 -2.19 24.92 -19.48
N PRO A 114 -1.83 24.55 -20.73
CA PRO A 114 -2.11 23.22 -21.26
C PRO A 114 -1.58 22.08 -20.39
N GLU A 115 -0.37 22.24 -19.82
CA GLU A 115 0.24 21.26 -18.92
C GLU A 115 -0.53 21.13 -17.60
N GLN A 116 -0.96 22.25 -17.02
CA GLN A 116 -1.77 22.24 -15.79
C GLN A 116 -3.12 21.57 -16.01
N ARG A 117 -3.75 21.80 -17.18
CA ARG A 117 -4.99 21.14 -17.58
C ARG A 117 -4.80 19.64 -17.72
N LEU A 118 -3.76 19.20 -18.42
CA LEU A 118 -3.43 17.77 -18.56
C LEU A 118 -3.18 17.11 -17.20
N ARG A 119 -2.39 17.77 -16.33
CA ARG A 119 -2.13 17.28 -14.98
C ARG A 119 -3.41 17.16 -14.15
N ALA A 120 -4.33 18.13 -14.24
CA ALA A 120 -5.62 18.07 -13.55
C ALA A 120 -6.48 16.89 -14.02
N GLN A 121 -6.51 16.61 -15.33
CA GLN A 121 -7.19 15.43 -15.87
C GLN A 121 -6.59 14.12 -15.34
N GLN A 122 -5.25 14.04 -15.28
CA GLN A 122 -4.55 12.87 -14.72
C GLN A 122 -4.83 12.70 -13.22
N VAL A 123 -4.90 13.80 -12.45
CA VAL A 123 -5.26 13.77 -11.02
C VAL A 123 -6.70 13.32 -10.83
N GLN A 124 -7.64 13.81 -11.64
CA GLN A 124 -9.03 13.34 -11.61
C GLN A 124 -9.13 11.84 -11.90
N ALA A 125 -8.45 11.38 -12.96
CA ALA A 125 -8.43 9.96 -13.34
C ALA A 125 -7.83 9.11 -12.21
N LEU A 126 -6.69 9.55 -11.63
CA LEU A 126 -6.05 8.87 -10.51
C LEU A 126 -6.97 8.83 -9.29
N TRP A 127 -7.76 9.87 -9.01
CA TRP A 127 -8.71 9.86 -7.89
C TRP A 127 -9.73 8.75 -8.05
N CYS A 128 -10.29 8.62 -9.24
CA CYS A 128 -11.29 7.60 -9.58
C CYS A 128 -10.67 6.20 -9.59
N GLU A 129 -9.49 6.03 -10.19
CA GLU A 129 -8.75 4.76 -10.25
C GLU A 129 -8.37 4.24 -8.87
N GLN A 130 -7.85 5.13 -8.01
CA GLN A 130 -7.52 4.82 -6.61
C GLN A 130 -8.77 4.80 -5.70
N ARG A 131 -9.94 5.11 -6.27
CA ARG A 131 -11.28 5.14 -5.66
C ARG A 131 -11.36 6.02 -4.42
N LEU A 132 -10.68 7.16 -4.35
CA LEU A 132 -10.42 7.91 -3.10
C LEU A 132 -11.62 8.72 -2.57
N SER A 133 -11.53 9.14 -1.30
CA SER A 133 -12.42 10.11 -0.64
C SER A 133 -11.64 10.91 0.42
N LYS A 134 -12.31 11.78 1.20
CA LYS A 134 -11.68 12.52 2.32
C LYS A 134 -10.98 11.59 3.30
N VAL A 135 -11.69 10.54 3.71
CA VAL A 135 -11.14 9.44 4.50
C VAL A 135 -11.38 8.14 3.75
N ASN A 136 -10.48 7.19 3.94
CA ASN A 136 -10.22 6.10 3.02
C ASN A 136 -10.28 4.72 3.70
N PRO A 137 -11.39 4.35 4.38
CA PRO A 137 -11.57 2.98 4.84
C PRO A 137 -11.54 2.01 3.66
N ALA A 138 -11.11 0.77 3.94
CA ALA A 138 -10.95 -0.24 2.89
C ALA A 138 -12.29 -0.59 2.23
N GLN A 139 -13.30 -0.85 3.05
CA GLN A 139 -14.60 -1.33 2.57
C GLN A 139 -15.47 -0.19 2.05
N GLU A 140 -16.10 -0.46 0.91
CA GLU A 140 -17.07 0.45 0.31
C GLU A 140 -18.48 0.15 0.78
N SER A 141 -19.29 1.20 0.76
CA SER A 141 -20.72 1.10 1.04
C SER A 141 -21.36 0.20 -0.03
N PRO A 142 -22.27 -0.71 0.35
CA PRO A 142 -23.03 -1.49 -0.61
C PRO A 142 -23.74 -0.59 -1.62
N VAL A 143 -23.67 -0.93 -2.90
CA VAL A 143 -24.24 -0.12 -3.98
C VAL A 143 -25.49 -0.82 -4.51
N PRO A 144 -26.67 -0.17 -4.51
CA PRO A 144 -27.93 -0.78 -4.97
C PRO A 144 -27.87 -1.22 -6.43
N GLU A 145 -28.38 -2.40 -6.75
CA GLU A 145 -28.43 -2.90 -8.13
C GLU A 145 -29.36 -2.06 -9.01
N GLU A 146 -30.45 -1.55 -8.44
CA GLU A 146 -31.37 -0.67 -9.15
C GLU A 146 -30.86 0.78 -9.26
N PRO A 147 -31.37 1.57 -10.23
CA PRO A 147 -31.00 2.98 -10.38
C PRO A 147 -31.30 3.78 -9.11
N PHE A 148 -30.34 4.62 -8.70
CA PHE A 148 -30.47 5.39 -7.47
C PHE A 148 -29.86 6.79 -7.59
N VAL A 149 -30.39 7.70 -6.77
CA VAL A 149 -29.85 9.03 -6.50
C VAL A 149 -29.26 9.05 -5.11
N LEU A 150 -28.10 9.69 -4.95
CA LEU A 150 -27.43 9.82 -3.67
C LEU A 150 -27.81 11.16 -3.02
N VAL A 151 -28.40 11.12 -1.84
CA VAL A 151 -28.65 12.31 -1.01
C VAL A 151 -27.66 12.27 0.17
N VAL A 152 -26.93 13.36 0.39
CA VAL A 152 -25.84 13.39 1.37
C VAL A 152 -26.23 14.18 2.60
N ASP A 153 -26.26 13.51 3.76
CA ASP A 153 -26.44 14.17 5.07
C ASP A 153 -25.11 14.75 5.58
N GLN A 154 -25.19 15.67 6.55
CA GLN A 154 -24.06 16.29 7.22
C GLN A 154 -24.27 16.33 8.74
N SER A 155 -23.18 16.52 9.48
CA SER A 155 -23.29 16.73 10.93
C SER A 155 -23.95 18.07 11.24
N ALA A 156 -24.97 18.06 12.09
CA ALA A 156 -25.52 19.27 12.68
C ALA A 156 -24.43 20.05 13.42
N GLY A 157 -24.32 21.35 13.11
CA GLY A 157 -23.26 22.22 13.62
C GLY A 157 -22.00 22.29 12.75
N ASP A 158 -21.97 21.60 11.59
CA ASP A 158 -20.96 21.84 10.56
C ASP A 158 -21.00 23.32 10.13
N CYS A 159 -19.87 24.01 10.26
CA CYS A 159 -19.74 25.42 9.93
C CYS A 159 -19.90 25.69 8.43
N SER A 160 -19.68 24.69 7.57
CA SER A 160 -19.87 24.82 6.12
C SER A 160 -21.34 25.08 5.75
N ILE A 161 -22.30 24.64 6.57
CA ILE A 161 -23.73 24.79 6.28
C ILE A 161 -24.16 26.26 6.33
N PRO A 162 -24.08 26.96 7.49
CA PRO A 162 -24.49 28.37 7.56
C PRO A 162 -23.59 29.29 6.74
N LEU A 163 -22.28 29.01 6.65
CA LEU A 163 -21.36 29.83 5.85
C LEU A 163 -21.47 29.56 4.35
N GLY A 164 -22.05 28.43 3.96
CA GLY A 164 -22.52 28.15 2.60
C GLY A 164 -23.96 28.60 2.35
N TRP A 165 -24.48 29.56 3.15
CA TRP A 165 -25.83 30.12 3.03
C TRP A 165 -26.98 29.10 3.11
N ALA A 166 -26.75 27.96 3.77
CA ALA A 166 -27.74 26.93 3.98
C ALA A 166 -28.14 26.83 5.46
N ASN A 167 -29.21 26.09 5.72
CA ASN A 167 -29.73 25.85 7.06
C ASN A 167 -30.40 24.46 7.13
N PRO A 168 -30.94 24.01 8.27
CA PRO A 168 -31.60 22.71 8.36
C PRO A 168 -32.77 22.49 7.37
N ASP A 169 -33.51 23.54 6.99
CA ASP A 169 -34.60 23.42 5.99
C ASP A 169 -34.07 23.11 4.58
N SER A 170 -32.83 23.48 4.27
CA SER A 170 -32.16 23.13 3.03
C SER A 170 -32.10 21.61 2.83
N PHE A 171 -31.90 20.83 3.91
CA PHE A 171 -31.83 19.35 3.84
C PHE A 171 -33.18 18.72 3.53
N ARG A 172 -34.26 19.18 4.18
CA ARG A 172 -35.63 18.72 3.90
C ARG A 172 -36.05 19.06 2.47
N THR A 173 -35.70 20.25 2.00
CA THR A 173 -35.98 20.67 0.62
C THR A 173 -35.20 19.83 -0.38
N MET A 174 -33.91 19.59 -0.13
CA MET A 174 -33.05 18.73 -0.92
C MET A 174 -33.63 17.32 -1.09
N LEU A 175 -34.06 16.69 0.01
CA LEU A 175 -34.64 15.34 -0.03
C LEU A 175 -35.96 15.30 -0.82
N ARG A 176 -36.82 16.31 -0.62
CA ARG A 176 -38.10 16.44 -1.33
C ARG A 176 -37.89 16.61 -2.84
N GLU A 177 -36.97 17.48 -3.24
CA GLU A 177 -36.66 17.71 -4.65
C GLU A 177 -36.00 16.47 -5.29
N ALA A 178 -35.08 15.78 -4.60
CA ALA A 178 -34.52 14.51 -5.08
C ALA A 178 -35.60 13.44 -5.35
N LEU A 179 -36.61 13.33 -4.47
CA LEU A 179 -37.74 12.42 -4.66
C LEU A 179 -38.60 12.81 -5.87
N ALA A 180 -38.77 14.10 -6.13
CA ALA A 180 -39.61 14.62 -7.22
C ALA A 180 -38.90 14.53 -8.58
N ASP A 181 -37.62 14.90 -8.64
CA ASP A 181 -36.82 14.96 -9.87
C ASP A 181 -36.57 13.55 -10.44
N TYR A 182 -36.45 12.54 -9.57
CA TYR A 182 -36.19 11.15 -9.93
C TYR A 182 -37.25 10.20 -9.35
N PRO A 183 -38.48 10.19 -9.91
CA PRO A 183 -39.60 9.42 -9.35
C PRO A 183 -39.43 7.89 -9.47
N ALA A 184 -38.62 7.43 -10.42
CA ALA A 184 -38.34 6.01 -10.66
C ALA A 184 -37.12 5.47 -9.89
N CYS A 185 -36.31 6.34 -9.29
CA CYS A 185 -35.07 5.94 -8.62
C CYS A 185 -35.29 5.68 -7.12
N THR A 186 -34.48 4.77 -6.57
CA THR A 186 -34.24 4.69 -5.12
C THR A 186 -33.46 5.91 -4.66
N ILE A 187 -33.78 6.44 -3.48
CA ILE A 187 -32.98 7.48 -2.82
C ILE A 187 -32.08 6.82 -1.80
N VAL A 188 -30.76 6.86 -2.02
CA VAL A 188 -29.79 6.43 -1.01
C VAL A 188 -29.41 7.64 -0.18
N LEU A 189 -29.83 7.67 1.09
CA LEU A 189 -29.40 8.69 2.04
C LEU A 189 -28.09 8.26 2.70
N LYS A 190 -26.98 8.91 2.36
CA LYS A 190 -25.69 8.67 3.01
C LYS A 190 -25.59 9.48 4.30
N VAL A 191 -25.55 8.78 5.43
CA VAL A 191 -25.40 9.39 6.75
C VAL A 191 -23.93 9.71 7.04
N HIS A 192 -23.68 10.88 7.61
CA HIS A 192 -22.33 11.31 7.93
C HIS A 192 -21.69 10.42 9.03
N PRO A 193 -20.41 10.02 8.90
CA PRO A 193 -19.77 9.11 9.86
C PRO A 193 -19.81 9.58 11.31
N ASP A 194 -19.69 10.88 11.59
CA ASP A 194 -19.72 11.38 12.97
C ASP A 194 -21.11 11.23 13.61
N VAL A 195 -22.19 11.16 12.82
CA VAL A 195 -23.54 10.87 13.30
C VAL A 195 -23.68 9.39 13.68
N ILE A 196 -23.16 8.49 12.83
CA ILE A 196 -23.15 7.04 13.06
C ILE A 196 -22.41 6.69 14.36
N HIS A 197 -21.29 7.37 14.64
CA HIS A 197 -20.51 7.18 15.86
C HIS A 197 -21.08 7.94 17.08
N GLY A 198 -22.26 8.57 16.97
CA GLY A 198 -22.89 9.31 18.06
C GLY A 198 -22.17 10.60 18.49
N ARG A 199 -21.25 11.11 17.66
CA ARG A 199 -20.48 12.34 17.94
C ARG A 199 -21.21 13.61 17.49
N ALA A 200 -22.21 13.46 16.62
CA ALA A 200 -23.05 14.54 16.11
C ALA A 200 -24.49 14.03 15.87
N ARG A 201 -25.41 14.94 15.59
CA ARG A 201 -26.77 14.62 15.09
C ARG A 201 -26.82 14.86 13.58
N GLY A 202 -27.63 14.10 12.86
CA GLY A 202 -27.94 14.36 11.45
C GLY A 202 -29.03 15.42 11.28
N HIS A 203 -29.39 15.74 10.03
CA HIS A 203 -30.43 16.73 9.72
C HIS A 203 -31.83 16.13 9.47
N PHE A 204 -31.93 14.81 9.34
CA PHE A 204 -33.19 14.12 9.06
C PHE A 204 -33.76 13.46 10.31
N SER A 205 -35.06 13.62 10.54
CA SER A 205 -35.83 12.89 11.54
C SER A 205 -36.29 11.53 11.00
N ALA A 206 -36.86 10.66 11.85
CA ALA A 206 -37.43 9.40 11.39
C ALA A 206 -38.58 9.62 10.40
N ASP A 207 -39.43 10.62 10.66
CA ASP A 207 -40.58 10.96 9.82
C ASP A 207 -40.16 11.49 8.45
N ASP A 208 -39.05 12.24 8.36
CA ASP A 208 -38.49 12.69 7.07
C ASP A 208 -38.06 11.51 6.18
N LEU A 209 -37.75 10.37 6.79
CA LEU A 209 -37.21 9.18 6.12
C LEU A 209 -38.26 8.07 5.93
N ASP A 210 -39.50 8.28 6.40
CA ASP A 210 -40.61 7.34 6.23
C ASP A 210 -41.18 7.41 4.81
N HIS A 211 -40.43 6.85 3.87
CA HIS A 211 -40.83 6.77 2.47
C HIS A 211 -40.28 5.50 1.83
N PRO A 212 -41.09 4.73 1.05
CA PRO A 212 -40.71 3.40 0.56
C PRO A 212 -39.49 3.39 -0.39
N ARG A 213 -39.18 4.54 -1.01
CA ARG A 213 -38.00 4.70 -1.90
C ARG A 213 -36.73 5.14 -1.18
N ILE A 214 -36.77 5.49 0.11
CA ILE A 214 -35.59 5.93 0.84
C ILE A 214 -34.87 4.73 1.44
N ARG A 215 -33.59 4.58 1.14
CA ARG A 215 -32.67 3.62 1.76
C ARG A 215 -31.57 4.37 2.50
N VAL A 216 -31.50 4.16 3.81
CA VAL A 216 -30.50 4.83 4.65
C VAL A 216 -29.20 4.02 4.65
N SER A 217 -28.11 4.63 4.18
CA SER A 217 -26.74 4.11 4.29
C SER A 217 -26.05 4.75 5.51
N ALA A 218 -26.23 4.09 6.67
CA ALA A 218 -25.62 4.45 7.96
C ALA A 218 -24.48 3.49 8.36
N ASP A 219 -23.70 3.04 7.37
CA ASP A 219 -22.67 2.00 7.52
C ASP A 219 -21.27 2.53 7.90
N GLY A 220 -21.01 3.83 7.73
CA GLY A 220 -19.71 4.45 7.95
C GLY A 220 -18.64 4.05 6.92
N LEU A 221 -19.03 3.39 5.83
CA LEU A 221 -18.15 2.84 4.82
C LEU A 221 -17.83 3.85 3.70
N HIS A 222 -16.86 3.49 2.86
CA HIS A 222 -16.32 4.34 1.80
C HIS A 222 -17.38 4.67 0.72
N PRO A 223 -17.47 5.92 0.20
CA PRO A 223 -18.55 6.32 -0.71
C PRO A 223 -18.29 6.06 -2.21
N ALA A 224 -17.06 5.76 -2.63
CA ALA A 224 -16.68 5.68 -4.05
C ALA A 224 -17.63 4.85 -4.93
N GLY A 225 -18.01 3.64 -4.50
CA GLY A 225 -18.96 2.81 -5.25
C GLY A 225 -20.34 3.46 -5.46
N LEU A 226 -20.84 4.17 -4.44
CA LEU A 226 -22.09 4.92 -4.55
C LEU A 226 -21.94 6.10 -5.51
N LEU A 227 -20.86 6.88 -5.39
CA LEU A 227 -20.60 8.04 -6.26
C LEU A 227 -20.41 7.63 -7.72
N GLN A 228 -19.72 6.52 -7.98
CA GLN A 228 -19.47 6.03 -9.33
C GLN A 228 -20.76 5.65 -10.07
N ARG A 229 -21.75 5.08 -9.36
CA ARG A 229 -22.98 4.54 -9.96
C ARG A 229 -24.23 5.41 -9.81
N ALA A 230 -24.19 6.45 -8.98
CA ALA A 230 -25.35 7.32 -8.78
C ALA A 230 -25.77 8.01 -10.10
N GLU A 231 -27.08 8.15 -10.30
CA GLU A 231 -27.65 8.93 -11.41
C GLU A 231 -27.40 10.43 -11.21
N ALA A 232 -27.53 10.88 -9.97
CA ALA A 232 -27.22 12.24 -9.53
C ALA A 232 -26.86 12.24 -8.04
N VAL A 233 -26.20 13.31 -7.60
CA VAL A 233 -25.84 13.53 -6.20
C VAL A 233 -26.41 14.86 -5.71
N TYR A 234 -27.16 14.79 -4.62
CA TYR A 234 -27.77 15.94 -3.96
C TYR A 234 -27.00 16.22 -2.67
N ALA A 235 -26.46 17.43 -2.56
CA ALA A 235 -25.68 17.86 -1.42
C ALA A 235 -26.05 19.28 -1.00
N VAL A 236 -25.98 19.56 0.31
CA VAL A 236 -26.07 20.93 0.81
C VAL A 236 -24.72 21.60 0.65
N THR A 237 -23.72 21.22 1.46
CA THR A 237 -22.34 21.74 1.33
C THR A 237 -21.27 20.66 1.46
N SER A 238 -21.67 19.39 1.53
CA SER A 238 -20.77 18.25 1.72
C SER A 238 -19.71 18.16 0.62
N GLN A 239 -18.48 17.79 0.98
CA GLN A 239 -17.40 17.50 0.03
C GLN A 239 -17.80 16.41 -0.99
N MET A 240 -18.71 15.50 -0.63
CA MET A 240 -19.14 14.43 -1.54
C MET A 240 -19.75 14.96 -2.84
N GLY A 241 -20.31 16.17 -2.88
CA GLY A 241 -20.74 16.79 -4.14
C GLY A 241 -19.56 17.15 -5.05
N PHE A 242 -18.41 17.59 -4.50
CA PHE A 242 -17.19 17.74 -5.30
C PHE A 242 -16.68 16.39 -5.81
N GLU A 243 -16.69 15.37 -4.95
CA GLU A 243 -16.26 14.02 -5.35
C GLU A 243 -17.15 13.44 -6.47
N ALA A 244 -18.45 13.74 -6.44
CA ALA A 244 -19.39 13.36 -7.50
C ALA A 244 -19.03 14.01 -8.86
N LEU A 245 -18.58 15.26 -8.88
CA LEU A 245 -18.07 15.90 -10.11
C LEU A 245 -16.84 15.17 -10.66
N LEU A 246 -15.94 14.67 -9.80
CA LEU A 246 -14.78 13.89 -10.24
C LEU A 246 -15.20 12.60 -10.96
N TRP A 247 -16.29 11.97 -10.50
CA TRP A 247 -16.90 10.79 -11.13
C TRP A 247 -17.80 11.12 -12.34
N GLY A 248 -17.87 12.40 -12.75
CA GLY A 248 -18.69 12.85 -13.87
C GLY A 248 -20.19 12.75 -13.61
N ARG A 249 -20.63 12.80 -12.35
CA ARG A 249 -22.05 12.75 -11.98
C ARG A 249 -22.67 14.15 -11.99
N PRO A 250 -23.96 14.29 -12.36
CA PRO A 250 -24.73 15.50 -12.08
C PRO A 250 -24.81 15.77 -10.57
N VAL A 251 -24.65 17.03 -10.18
CA VAL A 251 -24.63 17.45 -8.78
C VAL A 251 -25.58 18.61 -8.55
N HIS A 252 -26.47 18.46 -7.57
CA HIS A 252 -27.45 19.47 -7.14
C HIS A 252 -27.04 20.04 -5.78
N CYS A 253 -26.84 21.36 -5.73
CA CYS A 253 -26.35 22.07 -4.56
C CYS A 253 -27.46 22.89 -3.89
N PHE A 254 -27.75 22.58 -2.63
CA PHE A 254 -28.74 23.29 -1.79
C PHE A 254 -28.11 24.28 -0.80
N GLY A 255 -26.78 24.35 -0.79
CA GLY A 255 -26.00 25.45 -0.25
C GLY A 255 -25.03 25.97 -1.31
N MET A 256 -24.02 26.72 -0.88
CA MET A 256 -22.99 27.31 -1.72
C MET A 256 -21.59 26.80 -1.32
N PRO A 257 -21.29 25.49 -1.44
CA PRO A 257 -19.96 24.94 -1.17
C PRO A 257 -18.91 25.47 -2.15
N PHE A 258 -17.63 25.21 -1.90
CA PHE A 258 -16.52 25.75 -2.71
C PHE A 258 -16.59 25.39 -4.21
N TYR A 259 -17.24 24.28 -4.55
CA TYR A 259 -17.40 23.77 -5.92
C TYR A 259 -18.70 24.24 -6.60
N ALA A 260 -19.59 24.93 -5.90
CA ALA A 260 -20.81 25.52 -6.42
C ALA A 260 -20.59 26.95 -6.95
N GLY A 261 -21.43 27.39 -7.87
CA GLY A 261 -21.44 28.75 -8.41
C GLY A 261 -20.51 29.00 -9.58
N TRP A 262 -19.90 27.95 -10.13
CA TRP A 262 -18.92 28.01 -11.22
C TRP A 262 -19.48 27.54 -12.58
N GLY A 263 -20.71 27.02 -12.60
CA GLY A 263 -21.35 26.44 -13.80
C GLY A 263 -21.13 24.94 -13.98
N LEU A 264 -20.58 24.28 -12.97
CA LEU A 264 -20.35 22.82 -12.94
C LEU A 264 -21.44 22.05 -12.19
N THR A 265 -22.39 22.74 -11.57
CA THR A 265 -23.41 22.16 -10.67
C THR A 265 -24.77 22.82 -10.92
N HIS A 266 -25.84 22.13 -10.51
CA HIS A 266 -27.19 22.67 -10.46
C HIS A 266 -27.40 23.38 -9.11
N ASP A 267 -27.09 24.67 -9.09
CA ASP A 267 -27.13 25.48 -7.88
C ASP A 267 -28.54 26.01 -7.59
N ARG A 268 -29.06 25.75 -6.38
CA ARG A 268 -30.35 26.30 -5.94
C ARG A 268 -30.26 27.76 -5.50
N LEU A 269 -29.07 28.18 -5.05
CA LEU A 269 -28.80 29.53 -4.61
C LEU A 269 -28.09 30.32 -5.71
N LEU A 270 -28.32 31.64 -5.75
CA LEU A 270 -27.56 32.52 -6.62
C LEU A 270 -26.08 32.56 -6.17
N PRO A 271 -25.12 32.41 -7.09
CA PRO A 271 -23.71 32.42 -6.73
C PRO A 271 -23.24 33.82 -6.31
N PRO A 272 -22.22 33.91 -5.43
CA PRO A 272 -21.55 35.18 -5.18
C PRO A 272 -20.99 35.77 -6.48
N ALA A 273 -21.08 37.09 -6.67
CA ALA A 273 -20.62 37.77 -7.90
C ALA A 273 -19.14 37.50 -8.26
N ARG A 274 -18.32 37.10 -7.29
CA ARG A 274 -16.90 36.72 -7.48
C ARG A 274 -16.70 35.33 -8.11
N ARG A 275 -17.72 34.48 -8.15
CA ARG A 275 -17.68 33.17 -8.82
C ARG A 275 -18.32 33.31 -10.20
N GLN A 276 -17.47 33.53 -11.20
CA GLN A 276 -17.92 33.65 -12.58
C GLN A 276 -18.18 32.28 -13.18
N GLN A 277 -19.25 32.17 -13.96
CA GLN A 277 -19.61 30.95 -14.68
C GLN A 277 -18.60 30.65 -15.80
N GLY A 278 -18.48 29.38 -16.19
CA GLY A 278 -17.63 28.96 -17.31
C GLY A 278 -16.24 28.42 -16.90
N VAL A 279 -16.03 28.19 -15.61
CA VAL A 279 -14.85 27.47 -15.11
C VAL A 279 -14.94 26.00 -15.49
N SER A 280 -13.85 25.44 -16.01
CA SER A 280 -13.80 24.01 -16.36
C SER A 280 -13.54 23.14 -15.14
N LEU A 281 -13.92 21.85 -15.21
CA LEU A 281 -13.66 20.90 -14.14
C LEU A 281 -12.16 20.79 -13.84
N GLU A 282 -11.29 20.90 -14.85
CA GLU A 282 -9.84 20.90 -14.65
C GLU A 282 -9.36 22.08 -13.81
N ALA A 283 -9.93 23.27 -13.96
CA ALA A 283 -9.60 24.43 -13.13
C ALA A 283 -10.03 24.22 -11.67
N LEU A 284 -11.22 23.63 -11.46
CA LEU A 284 -11.67 23.24 -10.12
C LEU A 284 -10.75 22.18 -9.50
N VAL A 285 -10.40 21.12 -10.24
CA VAL A 285 -9.49 20.05 -9.79
C VAL A 285 -8.09 20.60 -9.51
N HIS A 286 -7.57 21.44 -10.40
CA HIS A 286 -6.27 22.07 -10.22
C HIS A 286 -6.25 22.93 -8.95
N GLY A 287 -7.25 23.80 -8.79
CA GLY A 287 -7.38 24.63 -7.59
C GLY A 287 -7.48 23.78 -6.33
N ALA A 288 -8.45 22.85 -6.29
CA ALA A 288 -8.81 22.11 -5.08
C ALA A 288 -7.79 21.03 -4.70
N LEU A 289 -7.27 20.24 -5.64
CA LEU A 289 -6.43 19.07 -5.35
C LEU A 289 -4.94 19.29 -5.57
N ILE A 290 -4.55 20.23 -6.45
CA ILE A 290 -3.14 20.41 -6.84
C ILE A 290 -2.53 21.65 -6.18
N ALA A 291 -3.17 22.81 -6.31
CA ALA A 291 -2.57 24.10 -6.00
C ALA A 291 -2.83 24.57 -4.56
N TYR A 292 -3.93 24.13 -3.95
CA TYR A 292 -4.37 24.54 -2.61
C TYR A 292 -3.89 23.64 -1.47
N PRO A 293 -3.88 22.29 -1.59
CA PRO A 293 -3.45 21.42 -0.50
C PRO A 293 -1.93 21.34 -0.36
N HIS A 294 -1.49 21.22 0.89
CA HIS A 294 -0.13 20.83 1.25
C HIS A 294 -0.16 19.36 1.67
N CYS A 295 0.63 18.50 1.02
CA CYS A 295 0.66 17.06 1.27
C CYS A 295 2.02 16.64 1.82
N ILE A 296 2.03 15.60 2.65
CA ILE A 296 3.26 14.92 3.07
C ILE A 296 3.21 13.45 2.67
N ASP A 297 4.38 12.88 2.36
CA ASP A 297 4.54 11.45 2.13
C ASP A 297 4.33 10.70 3.46
N PRO A 298 3.41 9.72 3.57
CA PRO A 298 3.23 8.92 4.79
C PRO A 298 4.45 8.09 5.19
N HIS A 299 5.43 7.92 4.30
CA HIS A 299 6.64 7.14 4.57
C HIS A 299 7.77 7.99 5.17
N GLN A 300 8.07 9.12 4.53
CA GLN A 300 9.19 10.00 4.91
C GLN A 300 8.76 11.23 5.71
N HIS A 301 7.47 11.55 5.71
CA HIS A 301 6.88 12.75 6.31
C HIS A 301 7.45 14.06 5.73
N GLU A 302 7.97 13.99 4.50
CA GLU A 302 8.45 15.13 3.73
C GLU A 302 7.37 15.62 2.76
N PRO A 303 7.38 16.92 2.39
CA PRO A 303 6.42 17.46 1.44
C PRO A 303 6.40 16.67 0.12
N CYS A 304 5.21 16.35 -0.37
CA CYS A 304 5.05 15.57 -1.59
C CYS A 304 3.93 16.13 -2.48
N SER A 305 3.84 15.62 -3.70
CA SER A 305 2.72 15.93 -4.59
C SER A 305 1.47 15.14 -4.19
N ILE A 306 0.30 15.67 -4.53
CA ILE A 306 -0.97 14.99 -4.26
C ILE A 306 -1.01 13.59 -4.89
N GLU A 307 -0.42 13.39 -6.07
CA GLU A 307 -0.36 12.11 -6.77
C GLU A 307 0.40 11.05 -5.96
N THR A 308 1.47 11.44 -5.27
CA THR A 308 2.22 10.53 -4.39
C THR A 308 1.35 10.09 -3.21
N LEU A 309 0.66 11.03 -2.56
CA LEU A 309 -0.25 10.73 -1.45
C LEU A 309 -1.42 9.84 -1.90
N MET A 310 -2.02 10.14 -3.06
CA MET A 310 -3.11 9.37 -3.65
C MET A 310 -2.71 7.91 -3.90
N ARG A 311 -1.53 7.67 -4.48
CA ARG A 311 -1.02 6.31 -4.71
C ARG A 311 -0.73 5.57 -3.40
N ALA A 312 -0.17 6.25 -2.41
CA ALA A 312 0.13 5.65 -1.10
C ALA A 312 -1.15 5.20 -0.38
N ILE A 313 -2.17 6.06 -0.31
CA ILE A 313 -3.47 5.75 0.29
C ILE A 313 -4.21 4.67 -0.52
N GLY A 314 -4.23 4.80 -1.85
CA GLY A 314 -4.88 3.84 -2.74
C GLY A 314 -4.28 2.43 -2.62
N LEU A 315 -2.95 2.32 -2.44
CA LEU A 315 -2.28 1.05 -2.18
C LEU A 315 -2.72 0.40 -0.87
N GLN A 316 -2.86 1.18 0.22
CA GLN A 316 -3.37 0.63 1.49
C GLN A 316 -4.78 0.08 1.29
N ARG A 317 -5.65 0.85 0.63
CA ARG A 317 -7.04 0.43 0.39
C ARG A 317 -7.12 -0.87 -0.41
N ARG A 318 -6.47 -0.95 -1.56
CA ARG A 318 -6.48 -2.18 -2.39
C ARG A 318 -5.97 -3.39 -1.61
N THR A 319 -4.88 -3.22 -0.86
CA THR A 319 -4.30 -4.31 -0.08
C THR A 319 -5.23 -4.76 1.05
N HIS A 320 -5.88 -3.80 1.74
CA HIS A 320 -6.81 -4.10 2.82
C HIS A 320 -8.11 -4.76 2.33
N VAL A 321 -8.62 -4.40 1.14
CA VAL A 321 -9.83 -5.01 0.57
C VAL A 321 -9.62 -6.50 0.29
N LEU A 322 -8.43 -6.88 -0.17
CA LEU A 322 -8.09 -8.28 -0.46
C LEU A 322 -7.83 -9.12 0.80
N ALA A 323 -7.70 -8.50 1.97
CA ALA A 323 -7.37 -9.19 3.21
C ALA A 323 -8.64 -9.71 3.93
N PRO A 324 -8.68 -10.98 4.39
CA PRO A 324 -9.77 -11.46 5.24
C PRO A 324 -9.88 -10.63 6.52
N ARG A 325 -11.09 -10.34 7.03
CA ARG A 325 -11.24 -9.41 8.15
C ARG A 325 -10.73 -10.00 9.46
N ARG A 326 -11.06 -11.26 9.77
CA ARG A 326 -10.68 -11.93 11.01
C ARG A 326 -9.83 -13.15 10.72
N VAL A 327 -8.57 -13.12 11.15
CA VAL A 327 -7.58 -14.16 10.83
C VAL A 327 -7.03 -14.76 12.11
N GLN A 328 -7.07 -16.09 12.23
CA GLN A 328 -6.38 -16.81 13.31
C GLN A 328 -5.06 -17.40 12.83
N ALA A 329 -3.96 -16.91 13.39
CA ALA A 329 -2.61 -17.30 13.01
C ALA A 329 -2.00 -18.29 14.01
N PHE A 330 -1.58 -19.46 13.52
CA PHE A 330 -1.08 -20.56 14.35
C PHE A 330 0.41 -20.81 14.14
N GLY A 331 1.15 -21.01 15.23
CA GLY A 331 2.57 -21.40 15.18
C GLY A 331 3.58 -20.27 14.94
N PHE A 332 3.13 -19.01 15.00
CA PHE A 332 4.00 -17.83 14.87
C PHE A 332 4.70 -17.51 16.20
N THR A 333 6.03 -17.33 16.16
CA THR A 333 6.81 -16.81 17.31
C THR A 333 6.47 -15.34 17.56
N PRO A 334 6.63 -14.79 18.78
CA PRO A 334 6.29 -13.39 19.06
C PRO A 334 6.88 -12.37 18.06
N TRP A 335 8.12 -12.59 17.61
CA TRP A 335 8.74 -11.80 16.55
C TRP A 335 7.98 -11.89 15.22
N LYS A 336 7.61 -13.10 14.77
CA LYS A 336 6.78 -13.27 13.57
C LYS A 336 5.35 -12.76 13.75
N GLN A 337 4.80 -12.78 14.96
CA GLN A 337 3.47 -12.21 15.23
C GLN A 337 3.46 -10.70 15.00
N ARG A 338 4.50 -9.99 15.45
CA ARG A 338 4.67 -8.55 15.17
C ARG A 338 4.69 -8.26 13.67
N ASN A 339 5.48 -9.02 12.91
CA ASN A 339 5.57 -8.83 11.46
C ASN A 339 4.28 -9.27 10.73
N LEU A 340 3.61 -10.33 11.18
CA LEU A 340 2.35 -10.75 10.58
C LEU A 340 1.27 -9.68 10.70
N ARG A 341 1.16 -9.00 11.85
CA ARG A 341 0.23 -7.87 11.98
C ARG A 341 0.50 -6.75 10.98
N ARG A 342 1.76 -6.51 10.62
CA ARG A 342 2.16 -5.51 9.62
C ARG A 342 1.78 -5.96 8.20
N PHE A 343 2.14 -7.18 7.80
CA PHE A 343 1.83 -7.71 6.46
C PHE A 343 0.36 -8.10 6.24
N MET A 344 -0.41 -8.17 7.33
CA MET A 344 -1.86 -8.36 7.35
C MET A 344 -2.57 -7.11 7.88
N ALA A 345 -1.96 -5.92 7.76
CA ALA A 345 -2.66 -4.69 8.08
C ALA A 345 -3.99 -4.63 7.29
N GLY A 346 -5.06 -4.20 7.98
CA GLY A 346 -6.44 -4.33 7.50
C GLY A 346 -7.20 -5.56 8.05
N SER A 347 -6.50 -6.56 8.59
CA SER A 347 -7.09 -7.72 9.28
C SER A 347 -6.97 -7.62 10.80
N ASP A 348 -7.97 -8.09 11.52
CA ASP A 348 -7.89 -8.46 12.93
C ASP A 348 -7.20 -9.82 13.07
N VAL A 349 -5.89 -9.79 13.36
CA VAL A 349 -5.06 -10.99 13.49
C VAL A 349 -4.97 -11.43 14.95
N ILE A 350 -5.54 -12.59 15.22
CA ILE A 350 -5.57 -13.24 16.53
C ILE A 350 -4.54 -14.37 16.54
N PHE A 351 -3.85 -14.56 17.68
CA PHE A 351 -2.84 -15.61 17.85
C PHE A 351 -3.26 -16.61 18.94
N PRO A 352 -4.03 -17.65 18.59
CA PRO A 352 -4.44 -18.66 19.56
C PRO A 352 -3.26 -19.55 20.01
N MET A 353 -3.49 -20.28 21.10
CA MET A 353 -2.54 -21.32 21.53
C MET A 353 -2.40 -22.42 20.45
N PRO A 354 -1.21 -23.01 20.24
CA PRO A 354 -0.94 -23.93 19.12
C PRO A 354 -1.72 -25.26 19.11
N TRP A 355 -2.50 -25.55 20.15
CA TRP A 355 -3.35 -26.74 20.25
C TRP A 355 -4.84 -26.44 20.08
N LYS A 356 -5.23 -25.15 20.04
CA LYS A 356 -6.62 -24.76 19.78
C LYS A 356 -6.98 -25.04 18.32
N LEU A 357 -8.28 -25.23 18.09
CA LEU A 357 -8.87 -25.22 16.75
C LEU A 357 -9.34 -23.81 16.40
N PRO A 358 -9.64 -23.54 15.12
CA PRO A 358 -10.20 -22.25 14.74
C PRO A 358 -11.50 -21.97 15.50
N ASP A 359 -11.75 -20.72 15.86
CA ASP A 359 -13.01 -20.31 16.50
C ASP A 359 -14.12 -20.12 15.43
N PRO A 360 -15.41 -20.15 15.80
CA PRO A 360 -16.49 -19.71 14.91
C PRO A 360 -16.36 -18.22 14.54
N GLY A 361 -16.83 -17.84 13.34
CA GLY A 361 -16.85 -16.44 12.90
C GLY A 361 -15.49 -15.84 12.56
N ILE A 362 -14.50 -16.67 12.24
CA ILE A 362 -13.23 -16.27 11.63
C ILE A 362 -13.29 -16.48 10.12
N ASP A 363 -12.62 -15.63 9.36
CA ASP A 363 -12.68 -15.65 7.89
C ASP A 363 -11.56 -16.49 7.27
N ALA A 364 -10.43 -16.64 7.96
CA ALA A 364 -9.30 -17.44 7.49
C ALA A 364 -8.39 -17.88 8.64
N VAL A 365 -7.59 -18.92 8.38
CA VAL A 365 -6.47 -19.32 9.25
C VAL A 365 -5.15 -19.03 8.56
N ALA A 366 -4.13 -18.62 9.32
CA ALA A 366 -2.79 -18.37 8.79
C ALA A 366 -1.76 -19.32 9.42
N VAL A 367 -0.84 -19.83 8.59
CA VAL A 367 0.27 -20.71 8.99
C VAL A 367 1.56 -20.27 8.28
N TRP A 368 2.73 -20.61 8.84
CA TRP A 368 4.01 -20.34 8.19
C TRP A 368 4.39 -21.46 7.22
N GLY A 369 4.37 -21.18 5.91
CA GLY A 369 4.58 -22.16 4.85
C GLY A 369 3.74 -23.42 5.03
N ARG A 370 4.34 -24.59 4.80
CA ARG A 370 3.69 -25.91 5.00
C ARG A 370 3.76 -26.44 6.43
N ARG A 371 3.86 -25.57 7.45
CA ARG A 371 4.01 -25.97 8.88
C ARG A 371 2.69 -26.09 9.65
N GLY A 372 1.55 -26.06 8.96
CA GLY A 372 0.24 -26.26 9.57
C GLY A 372 0.10 -27.67 10.18
N LYS A 373 -0.39 -27.77 11.42
CA LYS A 373 -0.62 -29.07 12.06
C LYS A 373 -1.79 -29.81 11.38
N PRO A 374 -1.71 -31.14 11.15
CA PRO A 374 -2.79 -31.89 10.47
C PRO A 374 -4.17 -31.76 11.12
N ARG A 375 -4.24 -31.61 12.45
CA ARG A 375 -5.51 -31.38 13.17
C ARG A 375 -6.12 -30.01 12.86
N LEU A 376 -5.28 -28.97 12.74
CA LEU A 376 -5.70 -27.62 12.36
C LEU A 376 -6.18 -27.59 10.92
N LEU A 377 -5.38 -28.14 9.99
CA LEU A 377 -5.72 -28.14 8.56
C LEU A 377 -7.04 -28.89 8.29
N ARG A 378 -7.23 -30.07 8.90
CA ARG A 378 -8.52 -30.81 8.83
C ARG A 378 -9.69 -30.07 9.47
N ALA A 379 -9.45 -29.17 10.42
CA ALA A 379 -10.52 -28.39 11.04
C ALA A 379 -10.89 -27.16 10.19
N ALA A 380 -9.90 -26.53 9.56
CA ALA A 380 -10.12 -25.46 8.59
C ALA A 380 -10.89 -25.98 7.37
N ASP A 381 -10.44 -27.10 6.78
CA ASP A 381 -11.06 -27.75 5.63
C ASP A 381 -12.53 -28.15 5.88
N ARG A 382 -12.82 -28.82 7.01
CA ARG A 382 -14.20 -29.17 7.41
C ARG A 382 -15.13 -27.96 7.57
N ARG A 383 -14.57 -26.77 7.77
CA ARG A 383 -15.31 -25.51 7.90
C ARG A 383 -15.22 -24.63 6.66
N GLN A 384 -14.60 -25.14 5.58
CA GLN A 384 -14.35 -24.40 4.34
C GLN A 384 -13.61 -23.07 4.58
N LEU A 385 -12.73 -23.04 5.57
CA LEU A 385 -11.94 -21.86 5.91
C LEU A 385 -10.68 -21.80 5.03
N PRO A 386 -10.45 -20.69 4.31
CA PRO A 386 -9.19 -20.44 3.62
C PRO A 386 -7.99 -20.60 4.56
N THR A 387 -6.97 -21.31 4.09
CA THR A 387 -5.70 -21.45 4.79
C THR A 387 -4.63 -20.61 4.09
N LEU A 388 -4.32 -19.46 4.70
CA LEU A 388 -3.27 -18.56 4.25
C LEU A 388 -1.90 -19.12 4.65
N GLN A 389 -1.07 -19.44 3.67
CA GLN A 389 0.28 -19.90 3.85
C GLN A 389 1.23 -18.70 3.67
N VAL A 390 1.94 -18.36 4.74
CA VAL A 390 2.79 -17.16 4.82
C VAL A 390 4.27 -17.56 4.74
N GLU A 391 5.04 -16.85 3.92
CA GLU A 391 6.51 -16.99 3.84
C GLU A 391 7.16 -15.63 3.63
N ASP A 392 8.48 -15.57 3.81
CA ASP A 392 9.33 -14.50 3.34
C ASP A 392 9.19 -14.30 1.81
N GLY A 393 9.15 -13.04 1.38
CA GLY A 393 9.15 -12.69 -0.03
C GLY A 393 10.52 -12.89 -0.69
N PHE A 394 10.55 -12.73 -2.01
CA PHE A 394 11.78 -12.91 -2.79
C PHE A 394 12.81 -11.79 -2.54
N LEU A 395 12.34 -10.58 -2.20
CA LEU A 395 13.15 -9.47 -1.72
C LEU A 395 12.99 -9.34 -0.20
N ARG A 396 14.04 -9.65 0.58
CA ARG A 396 13.86 -9.85 2.02
C ARG A 396 14.51 -8.76 2.88
N SER A 397 15.84 -8.65 2.86
CA SER A 397 16.57 -7.77 3.78
C SER A 397 18.03 -7.55 3.38
N VAL A 398 18.70 -6.56 4.00
CA VAL A 398 20.16 -6.48 4.05
C VAL A 398 20.64 -7.30 5.25
N GLY A 399 21.21 -8.48 5.00
CA GLY A 399 21.60 -9.48 5.99
C GLY A 399 20.67 -10.70 6.06
N LEU A 400 21.11 -11.71 6.83
CA LEU A 400 20.44 -13.01 6.94
C LEU A 400 19.21 -12.98 7.87
N GLY A 401 18.22 -13.82 7.56
CA GLY A 401 17.01 -13.95 8.38
C GLY A 401 17.22 -14.51 9.78
N ALA A 402 18.29 -15.28 9.97
CA ALA A 402 18.68 -15.80 11.27
C ALA A 402 19.08 -14.69 12.28
N ASP A 403 19.40 -13.48 11.80
CA ASP A 403 19.74 -12.33 12.63
C ASP A 403 18.50 -11.52 13.10
N LEU A 404 17.28 -12.04 12.90
CA LEU A 404 15.99 -11.40 13.23
C LEU A 404 15.85 -9.99 12.63
N ILE A 405 16.40 -9.82 11.44
CA ILE A 405 16.27 -8.60 10.66
C ILE A 405 14.84 -8.55 10.12
N ASP A 406 14.14 -7.42 10.37
CA ASP A 406 12.76 -7.25 9.93
C ASP A 406 12.67 -7.32 8.39
N PRO A 407 11.81 -8.20 7.84
CA PRO A 407 11.68 -8.37 6.41
C PRO A 407 10.92 -7.19 5.79
N ILE A 408 11.28 -6.83 4.56
CA ILE A 408 10.56 -5.83 3.78
C ILE A 408 9.41 -6.43 2.96
N SER A 409 9.46 -7.74 2.68
CA SER A 409 8.44 -8.43 1.88
C SER A 409 8.08 -9.79 2.45
N TRP A 410 6.78 -10.13 2.46
CA TRP A 410 6.21 -11.46 2.71
C TRP A 410 5.23 -11.83 1.60
N VAL A 411 5.08 -13.13 1.37
CA VAL A 411 4.00 -13.68 0.54
C VAL A 411 2.89 -14.22 1.44
N VAL A 412 1.65 -14.11 0.98
CA VAL A 412 0.46 -14.65 1.65
C VAL A 412 -0.35 -15.38 0.59
N ASP A 413 -0.20 -16.71 0.54
CA ASP A 413 -0.78 -17.56 -0.48
C ASP A 413 -2.03 -18.29 0.05
N GLY A 414 -3.16 -18.15 -0.64
CA GLY A 414 -4.44 -18.74 -0.26
C GLY A 414 -4.68 -20.14 -0.80
N ARG A 415 -3.87 -20.62 -1.76
CA ARG A 415 -4.04 -21.92 -2.43
C ARG A 415 -2.99 -22.95 -2.04
N GLY A 416 -1.73 -22.54 -1.96
CA GLY A 416 -0.56 -23.41 -1.84
C GLY A 416 0.65 -22.64 -1.31
N MET A 417 1.82 -22.98 -1.81
CA MET A 417 3.05 -22.20 -1.60
C MET A 417 3.87 -22.23 -2.88
N TYR A 418 4.49 -21.12 -3.26
CA TYR A 418 5.30 -21.01 -4.49
C TYR A 418 6.37 -22.10 -4.64
N TYR A 419 6.95 -22.58 -3.55
CA TYR A 419 8.00 -23.62 -3.58
C TYR A 419 7.46 -25.05 -3.58
N ASP A 420 6.15 -25.24 -3.41
CA ASP A 420 5.53 -26.57 -3.35
C ASP A 420 5.01 -26.95 -4.74
N ALA A 421 5.71 -27.87 -5.39
CA ALA A 421 5.34 -28.39 -6.71
C ALA A 421 4.30 -29.53 -6.64
N THR A 422 3.89 -29.98 -5.45
CA THR A 422 2.88 -31.04 -5.29
C THR A 422 1.44 -30.54 -5.50
N GLY A 423 1.22 -29.21 -5.45
CA GLY A 423 -0.08 -28.58 -5.69
C GLY A 423 0.06 -27.21 -6.34
N ALA A 424 -1.07 -26.60 -6.70
CA ALA A 424 -1.08 -25.25 -7.26
C ALA A 424 -0.88 -24.19 -6.16
N SER A 425 -0.23 -23.09 -6.51
CA SER A 425 -0.07 -21.88 -5.69
C SER A 425 -0.81 -20.70 -6.33
N ASP A 426 -1.01 -19.61 -5.59
CA ASP A 426 -1.53 -18.38 -6.19
C ASP A 426 -0.57 -17.85 -7.28
N LEU A 427 0.75 -17.95 -7.06
CA LEU A 427 1.75 -17.57 -8.06
C LEU A 427 1.67 -18.42 -9.33
N GLU A 428 1.51 -19.74 -9.20
CA GLU A 428 1.28 -20.63 -10.35
C GLU A 428 -0.02 -20.26 -11.08
N GLY A 429 -1.06 -19.86 -10.34
CA GLY A 429 -2.31 -19.34 -10.90
C GLY A 429 -2.12 -18.06 -11.70
N LEU A 430 -1.36 -17.09 -11.17
CA LEU A 430 -1.02 -15.84 -11.84
C LEU A 430 -0.24 -16.09 -13.13
N LEU A 431 0.74 -17.00 -13.12
CA LEU A 431 1.54 -17.32 -14.31
C LEU A 431 0.74 -18.09 -15.37
N SER A 432 -0.11 -19.02 -14.94
CA SER A 432 -0.90 -19.84 -15.87
C SER A 432 -1.94 -19.00 -16.63
N HIS A 433 -2.64 -18.10 -15.92
CA HIS A 433 -3.81 -17.38 -16.46
C HIS A 433 -3.56 -15.89 -16.66
N GLY A 434 -2.36 -15.39 -16.34
CA GLY A 434 -2.02 -13.98 -16.43
C GLY A 434 -2.01 -13.47 -17.88
N HIS A 435 -2.57 -12.28 -18.04
CA HIS A 435 -2.47 -11.45 -19.23
C HIS A 435 -1.99 -10.07 -18.78
N TRP A 436 -0.81 -9.67 -19.26
CA TRP A 436 -0.17 -8.42 -18.87
C TRP A 436 -0.14 -7.46 -20.06
N SER A 437 -0.53 -6.21 -19.78
CA SER A 437 -0.42 -5.11 -20.74
C SER A 437 1.04 -4.72 -20.98
N ALA A 438 1.30 -4.01 -22.09
CA ALA A 438 2.64 -3.51 -22.41
C ALA A 438 3.22 -2.64 -21.28
N SER A 439 2.41 -1.81 -20.63
CA SER A 439 2.84 -0.97 -19.51
C SER A 439 3.20 -1.76 -18.25
N GLN A 440 2.53 -2.90 -18.00
CA GLN A 440 2.87 -3.80 -16.90
C GLN A 440 4.21 -4.50 -17.16
N LEU A 441 4.42 -5.00 -18.38
CA LEU A 441 5.69 -5.62 -18.77
C LEU A 441 6.84 -4.61 -18.75
N GLU A 442 6.61 -3.39 -19.23
CA GLU A 442 7.60 -2.31 -19.17
C GLU A 442 7.96 -1.96 -17.72
N ARG A 443 6.97 -1.83 -16.83
CA ARG A 443 7.20 -1.62 -15.40
C ARG A 443 8.04 -2.75 -14.79
N ALA A 444 7.73 -4.00 -15.14
CA ALA A 444 8.47 -5.16 -14.67
C ALA A 444 9.93 -5.18 -15.19
N ALA A 445 10.15 -4.82 -16.45
CA ALA A 445 11.48 -4.69 -17.04
C ALA A 445 12.30 -3.60 -16.33
N GLN A 446 11.70 -2.43 -16.08
CA GLN A 446 12.36 -1.34 -15.33
C GLN A 446 12.69 -1.74 -13.89
N LEU A 447 11.77 -2.45 -13.21
CA LEU A 447 12.00 -2.99 -11.87
C LEU A 447 13.16 -3.99 -11.87
N ARG A 448 13.20 -4.91 -12.84
CA ARG A 448 14.29 -5.88 -13.02
C ARG A 448 15.62 -5.18 -13.24
N GLN A 449 15.67 -4.20 -14.14
CA GLN A 449 16.88 -3.43 -14.43
C GLN A 449 17.40 -2.70 -13.18
N ARG A 450 16.52 -2.07 -12.39
CA ARG A 450 16.89 -1.43 -11.12
C ARG A 450 17.44 -2.43 -10.11
N LEU A 451 16.78 -3.59 -9.95
CA LEU A 451 17.20 -4.63 -9.02
C LEU A 451 18.59 -5.18 -9.38
N VAL A 452 18.82 -5.46 -10.67
CA VAL A 452 20.11 -5.93 -11.18
C VAL A 452 21.20 -4.85 -11.03
N GLY A 453 20.92 -3.62 -11.46
CA GLY A 453 21.86 -2.50 -11.38
C GLY A 453 22.26 -2.12 -9.95
N ALA A 454 21.35 -2.27 -8.99
CA ALA A 454 21.63 -2.04 -7.57
C ALA A 454 22.36 -3.22 -6.88
N ALA A 455 22.64 -4.29 -7.62
CA ALA A 455 23.20 -5.56 -7.12
C ALA A 455 22.40 -6.14 -5.95
N ILE A 456 21.06 -5.99 -5.98
CA ILE A 456 20.19 -6.50 -4.92
C ILE A 456 20.02 -8.01 -5.07
N THR A 457 20.19 -8.72 -3.96
CA THR A 457 19.91 -10.15 -3.79
C THR A 457 19.04 -10.37 -2.55
N LYS A 458 18.56 -11.59 -2.29
CA LYS A 458 17.70 -11.88 -1.12
C LYS A 458 18.29 -11.38 0.21
N TYR A 459 19.61 -11.46 0.37
CA TYR A 459 20.32 -11.14 1.62
C TYR A 459 21.36 -10.01 1.51
N ASN A 460 21.73 -9.53 0.31
CA ASN A 460 22.65 -8.39 0.09
C ASN A 460 23.97 -8.47 0.90
N LEU A 461 24.65 -9.62 0.86
CA LEU A 461 25.90 -9.85 1.60
C LEU A 461 27.11 -9.25 0.84
N GLN A 462 28.03 -8.60 1.56
CA GLN A 462 29.29 -8.08 1.00
C GLN A 462 30.43 -9.10 1.10
N SER A 463 31.27 -9.20 0.06
CA SER A 463 32.46 -10.04 0.06
C SER A 463 33.39 -9.73 -1.10
N ALA A 464 34.62 -10.25 -1.04
CA ALA A 464 35.62 -10.09 -2.10
C ALA A 464 35.17 -10.74 -3.43
N PRO A 465 35.53 -10.15 -4.58
CA PRO A 465 35.21 -10.70 -5.88
C PRO A 465 35.99 -11.99 -6.15
N TRP A 466 35.28 -13.00 -6.63
CA TRP A 466 35.88 -14.16 -7.27
C TRP A 466 36.37 -13.77 -8.67
N GLN A 467 37.44 -14.38 -9.16
CA GLN A 467 37.98 -14.12 -10.50
C GLN A 467 37.89 -15.38 -11.34
N ARG A 468 37.31 -15.24 -12.53
CA ARG A 468 37.21 -16.33 -13.51
C ARG A 468 38.61 -16.80 -13.96
N PRO A 469 38.91 -18.11 -13.91
CA PRO A 469 40.13 -18.65 -14.50
C PRO A 469 40.19 -18.36 -16.01
N SER A 470 41.31 -17.81 -16.48
CA SER A 470 41.47 -17.34 -17.87
C SER A 470 41.45 -18.45 -18.92
N GLU A 471 41.80 -19.67 -18.53
CA GLU A 471 41.96 -20.81 -19.44
C GLU A 471 40.68 -21.65 -19.59
N VAL A 472 39.62 -21.29 -18.85
CA VAL A 472 38.38 -22.08 -18.79
C VAL A 472 37.33 -21.52 -19.73
N GLN A 473 36.92 -22.35 -20.70
CA GLN A 473 35.88 -21.99 -21.66
C GLN A 473 34.47 -22.00 -21.05
N ARG A 474 34.20 -22.95 -20.15
CA ARG A 474 32.87 -23.15 -19.56
C ARG A 474 32.93 -23.20 -18.04
N VAL A 475 32.28 -22.25 -17.39
CA VAL A 475 32.16 -22.16 -15.92
C VAL A 475 30.71 -22.37 -15.51
N VAL A 476 30.52 -23.34 -14.61
CA VAL A 476 29.20 -23.74 -14.09
C VAL A 476 29.18 -23.54 -12.57
N LEU A 477 28.20 -22.79 -12.09
CA LEU A 477 27.97 -22.64 -10.65
C LEU A 477 26.88 -23.60 -10.18
N VAL A 478 27.19 -24.38 -9.15
CA VAL A 478 26.26 -25.21 -8.40
C VAL A 478 26.06 -24.59 -7.03
N VAL A 479 24.83 -24.27 -6.66
CA VAL A 479 24.53 -23.67 -5.36
C VAL A 479 23.93 -24.70 -4.41
N GLY A 480 24.52 -24.81 -3.22
CA GLY A 480 24.01 -25.62 -2.13
C GLY A 480 22.80 -24.98 -1.46
N GLN A 481 21.96 -25.83 -0.87
CA GLN A 481 20.79 -25.42 -0.07
C GLN A 481 20.83 -26.10 1.30
N VAL A 482 20.06 -25.59 2.25
CA VAL A 482 19.82 -26.34 3.49
C VAL A 482 18.95 -27.55 3.13
N GLU A 483 19.46 -28.77 3.25
CA GLU A 483 18.74 -29.98 2.76
C GLU A 483 17.37 -30.20 3.44
N SER A 484 17.21 -29.70 4.67
CA SER A 484 15.93 -29.72 5.39
C SER A 484 14.92 -28.65 4.96
N ASP A 485 15.24 -27.84 3.94
CA ASP A 485 14.37 -26.79 3.42
C ASP A 485 13.10 -27.38 2.80
N ALA A 486 11.95 -26.73 3.07
CA ALA A 486 10.67 -27.16 2.55
C ALA A 486 10.63 -27.09 1.01
N SER A 487 11.36 -26.17 0.39
CA SER A 487 11.49 -26.06 -1.06
C SER A 487 12.15 -27.28 -1.70
N ILE A 488 13.03 -28.00 -1.00
CA ILE A 488 13.57 -29.28 -1.50
C ILE A 488 12.51 -30.36 -1.28
N ARG A 489 11.99 -30.47 -0.05
CA ARG A 489 11.01 -31.51 0.30
C ARG A 489 9.78 -31.53 -0.62
N PHE A 490 9.29 -30.36 -1.03
CA PHE A 490 8.08 -30.23 -1.84
C PHE A 490 8.34 -29.83 -3.29
N GLY A 491 9.59 -29.52 -3.64
CA GLY A 491 9.96 -29.04 -4.97
C GLY A 491 10.99 -29.92 -5.69
N ALA A 492 11.62 -30.90 -5.04
CA ALA A 492 12.66 -31.73 -5.65
C ALA A 492 12.24 -33.22 -5.63
N PRO A 493 11.40 -33.67 -6.59
CA PRO A 493 10.90 -35.05 -6.61
C PRO A 493 11.96 -36.09 -6.98
N GLY A 494 13.01 -35.70 -7.72
CA GLY A 494 14.14 -36.55 -8.11
C GLY A 494 15.34 -36.37 -7.19
N VAL A 495 16.39 -35.72 -7.69
CA VAL A 495 17.59 -35.39 -6.89
C VAL A 495 17.20 -34.45 -5.76
N CYS A 496 17.59 -34.74 -4.52
CA CYS A 496 17.14 -33.98 -3.34
C CYS A 496 18.23 -33.71 -2.29
N THR A 497 19.51 -33.97 -2.61
CA THR A 497 20.67 -33.68 -1.75
C THR A 497 21.68 -32.81 -2.50
N ASN A 498 22.50 -32.05 -1.79
CA ASN A 498 23.50 -31.17 -2.42
C ASN A 498 24.59 -31.99 -3.13
N LEU A 499 25.06 -33.09 -2.52
CA LEU A 499 26.01 -33.99 -3.15
C LEU A 499 25.40 -34.71 -4.36
N GLY A 500 24.12 -35.11 -4.26
CA GLY A 500 23.38 -35.67 -5.38
C GLY A 500 23.30 -34.70 -6.56
N LEU A 501 22.98 -33.43 -6.29
CA LEU A 501 23.00 -32.36 -7.28
C LEU A 501 24.39 -32.24 -7.91
N LEU A 502 25.44 -32.13 -7.09
CA LEU A 502 26.80 -31.91 -7.59
C LEU A 502 27.27 -33.05 -8.51
N ARG A 503 27.00 -34.30 -8.14
CA ARG A 503 27.29 -35.48 -8.96
C ARG A 503 26.50 -35.47 -10.27
N ALA A 504 25.21 -35.14 -10.21
CA ALA A 504 24.36 -35.09 -11.39
C ALA A 504 24.79 -33.97 -12.35
N VAL A 505 25.22 -32.82 -11.82
CA VAL A 505 25.78 -31.72 -12.61
C VAL A 505 27.11 -32.12 -13.23
N ARG A 506 28.04 -32.73 -12.48
CA ARG A 506 29.31 -33.22 -13.05
C ARG A 506 29.08 -34.23 -14.17
N ALA A 507 28.08 -35.10 -14.06
CA ALA A 507 27.73 -36.03 -15.12
C ALA A 507 27.15 -35.35 -16.37
N ALA A 508 26.40 -34.25 -16.19
CA ALA A 508 25.81 -33.48 -17.28
C ALA A 508 26.79 -32.50 -17.95
N GLU A 509 27.79 -32.03 -17.20
CA GLU A 509 28.78 -31.02 -17.60
C GLU A 509 30.21 -31.56 -17.29
N PRO A 510 30.67 -32.62 -17.99
CA PRO A 510 31.90 -33.34 -17.63
C PRO A 510 33.16 -32.46 -17.72
N ASP A 511 33.24 -31.62 -18.75
CA ASP A 511 34.42 -30.81 -19.08
C ASP A 511 34.35 -29.37 -18.53
N ALA A 512 33.23 -28.99 -17.90
CA ALA A 512 33.08 -27.65 -17.34
C ALA A 512 33.87 -27.50 -16.03
N TYR A 513 34.30 -26.28 -15.76
CA TYR A 513 34.82 -25.91 -14.44
C TYR A 513 33.65 -25.66 -13.49
N LEU A 514 33.43 -26.59 -12.56
CA LEU A 514 32.34 -26.57 -11.60
C LEU A 514 32.78 -25.87 -10.32
N ILE A 515 32.04 -24.83 -9.98
CA ILE A 515 32.15 -24.13 -8.70
C ILE A 515 30.99 -24.57 -7.84
N TYR A 516 31.26 -25.16 -6.69
CA TYR A 516 30.24 -25.40 -5.67
C TYR A 516 30.23 -24.27 -4.65
N LYS A 517 29.10 -23.58 -4.51
CA LYS A 517 28.89 -22.56 -3.47
C LYS A 517 27.93 -23.08 -2.41
N PRO A 518 28.41 -23.46 -1.21
CA PRO A 518 27.56 -23.90 -0.12
C PRO A 518 26.62 -22.78 0.36
N HIS A 519 25.49 -23.15 0.96
CA HIS A 519 24.52 -22.19 1.46
C HIS A 519 25.11 -21.31 2.60
N PRO A 520 24.87 -19.99 2.64
CA PRO A 520 25.45 -19.09 3.64
C PRO A 520 25.07 -19.44 5.09
N ASP A 521 23.86 -19.93 5.34
CA ASP A 521 23.48 -20.38 6.69
C ASP A 521 24.24 -21.64 7.14
N VAL A 522 24.71 -22.47 6.21
CA VAL A 522 25.55 -23.65 6.53
C VAL A 522 26.96 -23.17 6.85
N THR A 523 27.55 -22.31 6.00
CA THR A 523 28.90 -21.76 6.23
C THR A 523 28.97 -20.89 7.48
N ALA A 524 27.89 -20.19 7.85
CA ALA A 524 27.76 -19.42 9.09
C ALA A 524 27.45 -20.28 10.34
N GLY A 525 27.33 -21.61 10.20
CA GLY A 525 27.02 -22.54 11.29
C GLY A 525 25.62 -22.35 11.91
N LEU A 526 24.67 -21.81 11.15
CA LEU A 526 23.29 -21.59 11.56
C LEU A 526 22.40 -22.81 11.22
N CYS A 527 22.75 -23.56 10.18
CA CYS A 527 22.14 -24.83 9.80
C CYS A 527 23.20 -25.94 9.73
N ARG A 528 22.74 -27.21 9.73
CA ARG A 528 23.63 -28.37 9.53
C ARG A 528 24.04 -28.45 8.05
N ALA A 529 25.27 -28.89 7.81
CA ALA A 529 25.71 -29.32 6.49
C ALA A 529 24.91 -30.54 6.02
N GLY A 530 24.86 -30.74 4.70
CA GLY A 530 24.25 -31.93 4.10
C GLY A 530 25.06 -33.18 4.38
N GLU A 531 24.43 -34.35 4.25
CA GLU A 531 25.13 -35.62 4.45
C GLU A 531 26.19 -35.82 3.35
N GLY A 532 27.45 -36.04 3.75
CA GLY A 532 28.55 -36.29 2.83
C GLY A 532 29.08 -35.04 2.09
N GLU A 533 28.73 -33.82 2.52
CA GLU A 533 29.28 -32.61 1.90
C GLU A 533 30.79 -32.45 2.07
N GLU A 534 31.41 -33.13 3.05
CA GLU A 534 32.88 -33.19 3.20
C GLU A 534 33.61 -33.69 1.95
N ILE A 535 32.96 -34.51 1.11
CA ILE A 535 33.56 -35.00 -0.14
C ILE A 535 33.14 -34.18 -1.37
N ALA A 536 32.44 -33.05 -1.21
CA ALA A 536 32.00 -32.21 -2.33
C ALA A 536 33.17 -31.78 -3.23
N GLN A 537 34.35 -31.53 -2.66
CA GLN A 537 35.59 -31.22 -3.38
C GLN A 537 35.99 -32.29 -4.41
N SER A 538 35.55 -33.55 -4.25
CA SER A 538 35.81 -34.61 -5.23
C SER A 538 34.95 -34.53 -6.48
N SER A 539 33.88 -33.73 -6.46
CA SER A 539 32.86 -33.65 -7.52
C SER A 539 32.81 -32.27 -8.20
N CYS A 540 33.61 -31.30 -7.74
CA CYS A 540 33.74 -29.95 -8.31
C CYS A 540 35.21 -29.51 -8.35
N ASP A 541 35.52 -28.53 -9.18
CA ASP A 541 36.88 -27.98 -9.29
C ASP A 541 37.18 -26.99 -8.16
N GLU A 542 36.16 -26.30 -7.65
CA GLU A 542 36.33 -25.30 -6.60
C GLU A 542 35.13 -25.25 -5.63
N VAL A 543 35.40 -25.19 -4.32
CA VAL A 543 34.37 -24.92 -3.29
C VAL A 543 34.52 -23.50 -2.77
N LEU A 544 33.52 -22.67 -3.06
CA LEU A 544 33.55 -21.24 -2.77
C LEU A 544 32.70 -20.90 -1.54
N THR A 545 33.34 -20.90 -0.36
CA THR A 545 32.68 -20.67 0.94
C THR A 545 32.44 -19.19 1.28
N SER A 546 33.14 -18.28 0.60
CA SER A 546 32.98 -16.82 0.70
C SER A 546 32.67 -16.23 -0.69
N GLY A 547 32.62 -14.90 -0.87
CA GLY A 547 32.34 -14.30 -2.18
C GLY A 547 30.86 -14.12 -2.53
N SER A 548 30.58 -13.10 -3.34
CA SER A 548 29.21 -12.61 -3.51
C SER A 548 28.58 -13.30 -4.71
N ILE A 549 27.38 -13.82 -4.53
CA ILE A 549 26.70 -14.53 -5.61
C ILE A 549 26.34 -13.60 -6.77
N ASP A 550 26.08 -12.31 -6.50
CA ASP A 550 25.78 -11.34 -7.56
C ASP A 550 26.97 -11.14 -8.52
N GLN A 551 28.19 -11.09 -7.97
CA GLN A 551 29.41 -10.96 -8.76
C GLN A 551 29.71 -12.25 -9.54
N LEU A 552 29.40 -13.42 -8.97
CA LEU A 552 29.53 -14.70 -9.68
C LEU A 552 28.63 -14.75 -10.90
N PHE A 553 27.39 -14.24 -10.83
CA PHE A 553 26.48 -14.24 -11.98
C PHE A 553 27.05 -13.50 -13.21
N THR A 554 27.97 -12.55 -13.02
CA THR A 554 28.63 -11.85 -14.13
C THR A 554 29.77 -12.63 -14.79
N GLN A 555 30.20 -13.74 -14.18
CA GLN A 555 31.43 -14.47 -14.55
C GLN A 555 31.19 -15.94 -14.88
N ILE A 556 30.00 -16.47 -14.65
CA ILE A 556 29.63 -17.87 -14.95
C ILE A 556 28.82 -17.92 -16.24
N ASP A 557 28.85 -19.05 -16.96
CA ASP A 557 28.01 -19.19 -18.17
C ASP A 557 26.72 -19.97 -17.88
N ALA A 558 26.65 -20.75 -16.80
CA ALA A 558 25.39 -21.33 -16.33
C ALA A 558 25.35 -21.58 -14.82
N LEU A 559 24.12 -21.65 -14.32
CA LEU A 559 23.79 -21.92 -12.94
C LEU A 559 22.91 -23.17 -12.85
N HIS A 560 23.32 -24.13 -12.04
CA HIS A 560 22.58 -25.35 -11.77
C HIS A 560 22.05 -25.31 -10.34
N VAL A 561 20.73 -25.48 -10.20
CA VAL A 561 20.02 -25.40 -8.92
C VAL A 561 19.12 -26.62 -8.73
N LEU A 562 18.85 -26.99 -7.48
CA LEU A 562 17.67 -27.79 -7.15
C LEU A 562 16.42 -26.90 -7.19
N THR A 563 16.20 -26.13 -6.12
CA THR A 563 15.01 -25.26 -5.97
C THR A 563 15.35 -23.88 -5.41
N SER A 564 16.64 -23.54 -5.37
CA SER A 564 17.18 -22.32 -4.76
C SER A 564 16.63 -21.05 -5.41
N LEU A 565 16.38 -19.99 -4.63
CA LEU A 565 16.02 -18.68 -5.21
C LEU A 565 17.13 -18.13 -6.14
N ALA A 566 18.37 -18.57 -5.98
CA ALA A 566 19.49 -18.16 -6.83
C ALA A 566 19.21 -18.42 -8.33
N GLY A 567 18.44 -19.46 -8.67
CA GLY A 567 18.02 -19.70 -10.06
C GLY A 567 17.20 -18.55 -10.63
N PHE A 568 16.24 -18.03 -9.85
CA PHE A 568 15.50 -16.83 -10.24
C PHE A 568 16.42 -15.61 -10.37
N GLU A 569 17.32 -15.39 -9.40
CA GLU A 569 18.28 -14.27 -9.46
C GLU A 569 19.22 -14.34 -10.67
N GLY A 570 19.59 -15.56 -11.11
CA GLY A 570 20.33 -15.81 -12.35
C GLY A 570 19.53 -15.45 -13.59
N LEU A 571 18.25 -15.85 -13.66
CA LEU A 571 17.34 -15.47 -14.76
C LEU A 571 17.23 -13.95 -14.90
N LEU A 572 17.08 -13.22 -13.79
CA LEU A 572 16.99 -11.75 -13.81
C LEU A 572 18.21 -11.09 -14.48
N ARG A 573 19.38 -11.75 -14.40
CA ARG A 573 20.67 -11.29 -14.93
C ARG A 573 21.03 -11.90 -16.29
N GLY A 574 20.15 -12.72 -16.87
CA GLY A 574 20.39 -13.35 -18.17
C GLY A 574 21.37 -14.53 -18.13
N VAL A 575 21.60 -15.13 -16.95
CA VAL A 575 22.41 -16.37 -16.84
C VAL A 575 21.58 -17.55 -17.34
N GLU A 576 22.20 -18.51 -18.03
CA GLU A 576 21.55 -19.78 -18.36
C GLU A 576 21.30 -20.60 -17.08
N VAL A 577 20.04 -20.99 -16.81
CA VAL A 577 19.67 -21.68 -15.57
C VAL A 577 19.14 -23.09 -15.84
N HIS A 578 19.75 -24.08 -15.18
CA HIS A 578 19.31 -25.49 -15.18
C HIS A 578 18.66 -25.82 -13.85
N CYS A 579 17.43 -26.34 -13.89
CA CYS A 579 16.67 -26.73 -12.70
C CYS A 579 16.58 -28.26 -12.59
N TRP A 580 17.12 -28.79 -11.49
CA TRP A 580 17.07 -30.22 -11.14
C TRP A 580 15.90 -30.55 -10.22
N GLY A 581 15.25 -29.54 -9.66
CA GLY A 581 13.91 -29.63 -9.07
C GLY A 581 12.91 -28.79 -9.86
N LEU A 582 11.79 -28.47 -9.20
CA LEU A 582 10.65 -27.71 -9.71
C LEU A 582 10.41 -26.44 -8.86
N PRO A 583 11.38 -25.49 -8.78
CA PRO A 583 11.14 -24.20 -8.16
C PRO A 583 10.03 -23.42 -8.88
N PHE A 584 9.52 -22.34 -8.28
CA PHE A 584 8.36 -21.60 -8.82
C PHE A 584 8.55 -21.08 -10.25
N TYR A 585 9.81 -20.84 -10.67
CA TYR A 585 10.19 -20.30 -11.97
C TYR A 585 10.55 -21.39 -13.01
N ALA A 586 10.53 -22.68 -12.64
CA ALA A 586 10.71 -23.80 -13.57
C ALA A 586 9.38 -24.25 -14.19
N GLY A 587 9.43 -24.77 -15.42
CA GLY A 587 8.27 -25.25 -16.19
C GLY A 587 7.61 -24.19 -17.08
N TRP A 588 8.23 -23.01 -17.24
CA TRP A 588 7.66 -21.89 -18.00
C TRP A 588 8.45 -21.52 -19.27
N GLY A 589 9.41 -22.36 -19.68
CA GLY A 589 10.25 -22.13 -20.86
C GLY A 589 11.41 -21.14 -20.67
N LEU A 590 11.67 -20.70 -19.43
CA LEU A 590 12.78 -19.80 -19.08
C LEU A 590 14.04 -20.55 -18.59
N THR A 591 13.90 -21.83 -18.25
CA THR A 591 14.94 -22.67 -17.65
C THR A 591 15.11 -23.97 -18.41
N ARG A 592 16.27 -24.61 -18.27
CA ARG A 592 16.48 -26.01 -18.70
C ARG A 592 16.09 -26.94 -17.57
N ASP A 593 14.88 -27.47 -17.63
CA ASP A 593 14.30 -28.29 -16.57
C ASP A 593 14.64 -29.78 -16.74
N ARG A 594 15.06 -30.44 -15.66
CA ARG A 594 15.31 -31.90 -15.61
C ARG A 594 14.09 -32.67 -15.11
N GLU A 595 13.18 -31.98 -14.46
CA GLU A 595 11.89 -32.48 -14.00
C GLU A 595 10.77 -31.77 -14.77
N SER A 596 9.59 -32.39 -14.84
CA SER A 596 8.42 -31.80 -15.48
C SER A 596 7.24 -31.68 -14.52
N CYS A 597 6.42 -30.64 -14.72
CA CYS A 597 5.20 -30.43 -13.96
C CYS A 597 4.03 -30.32 -14.94
N SER A 598 3.09 -31.26 -14.92
CA SER A 598 1.96 -31.27 -15.86
C SER A 598 1.06 -30.04 -15.77
N ARG A 599 1.11 -29.29 -14.66
CA ARG A 599 0.36 -28.04 -14.47
C ARG A 599 1.06 -26.82 -15.09
N ARG A 600 2.34 -26.94 -15.44
CA ARG A 600 3.17 -25.86 -16.01
C ARG A 600 3.60 -26.27 -17.41
N GLY A 601 2.95 -25.71 -18.42
CA GLY A 601 3.22 -26.03 -19.83
C GLY A 601 3.11 -24.82 -20.76
N ARG A 602 2.82 -23.64 -20.21
CA ARG A 602 2.76 -22.38 -20.96
C ARG A 602 4.15 -21.74 -20.93
N SER A 603 4.59 -21.20 -22.07
CA SER A 603 5.76 -20.34 -22.10
C SER A 603 5.40 -18.93 -21.61
N VAL A 604 6.23 -18.38 -20.72
CA VAL A 604 6.11 -16.99 -20.25
C VAL A 604 7.42 -16.25 -20.50
N GLU A 605 7.32 -14.96 -20.80
CA GLU A 605 8.49 -14.10 -20.89
C GLU A 605 9.04 -13.77 -19.49
N LEU A 606 10.32 -13.42 -19.41
CA LEU A 606 10.97 -13.12 -18.13
C LEU A 606 10.28 -11.97 -17.39
N ASP A 607 9.91 -10.91 -18.10
CA ASP A 607 9.28 -9.73 -17.48
C ASP A 607 7.85 -10.04 -17.00
N ALA A 608 7.16 -11.01 -17.60
CA ALA A 608 5.90 -11.54 -17.08
C ALA A 608 6.10 -12.33 -15.77
N LEU A 609 7.16 -13.16 -15.70
CA LEU A 609 7.54 -13.83 -14.45
C LEU A 609 7.91 -12.81 -13.36
N VAL A 610 8.65 -11.75 -13.70
CA VAL A 610 8.99 -10.65 -12.79
C VAL A 610 7.73 -9.95 -12.28
N HIS A 611 6.79 -9.63 -13.17
CA HIS A 611 5.54 -8.99 -12.78
C HIS A 611 4.76 -9.85 -11.79
N ALA A 612 4.54 -11.12 -12.10
CA ALA A 612 3.82 -12.03 -11.21
C ALA A 612 4.56 -12.20 -9.87
N ALA A 613 5.86 -12.46 -9.90
CA ALA A 613 6.63 -12.84 -8.72
C ALA A 613 7.05 -11.65 -7.83
N LEU A 614 7.29 -10.45 -8.39
CA LEU A 614 7.81 -9.29 -7.63
C LEU A 614 6.81 -8.14 -7.52
N ILE A 615 5.72 -8.11 -8.30
CA ILE A 615 4.75 -7.00 -8.26
C ILE A 615 3.42 -7.44 -7.65
N GLU A 616 2.85 -8.55 -8.12
CA GLU A 616 1.49 -8.95 -7.71
C GLU A 616 1.46 -9.92 -6.53
N TYR A 617 2.33 -10.92 -6.52
CA TYR A 617 2.30 -12.00 -5.52
C TYR A 617 2.75 -11.57 -4.10
N PRO A 618 3.88 -10.86 -3.93
CA PRO A 618 4.36 -10.46 -2.61
C PRO A 618 3.71 -9.16 -2.11
N ARG A 619 3.65 -9.02 -0.79
CA ARG A 619 3.33 -7.77 -0.10
C ARG A 619 4.61 -7.13 0.38
N TYR A 620 4.76 -5.83 0.20
CA TYR A 620 5.88 -5.06 0.72
C TYR A 620 5.41 -4.09 1.80
N VAL A 621 6.17 -3.99 2.88
CA VAL A 621 5.85 -3.10 4.00
C VAL A 621 7.09 -2.28 4.38
N SER A 622 6.92 -0.96 4.39
CA SER A 622 7.95 -0.02 4.80
C SER A 622 8.44 -0.34 6.21
N ARG A 623 9.76 -0.33 6.41
CA ARG A 623 10.38 -0.53 7.72
C ARG A 623 10.20 0.67 8.63
N GLY A 624 10.13 1.87 8.05
CA GLY A 624 9.93 3.12 8.79
C GLY A 624 8.48 3.33 9.17
N SER A 625 7.59 3.41 8.17
CA SER A 625 6.19 3.78 8.39
C SER A 625 5.27 2.62 8.77
N GLY A 626 5.64 1.38 8.42
CA GLY A 626 4.77 0.22 8.57
C GLY A 626 3.61 0.16 7.56
N TRP A 627 3.55 1.09 6.60
CA TRP A 627 2.58 1.07 5.51
C TRP A 627 2.97 0.08 4.42
N PHE A 628 1.98 -0.43 3.68
CA PHE A 628 2.27 -1.12 2.44
C PHE A 628 2.97 -0.18 1.46
N ILE A 629 3.97 -0.69 0.75
CA ILE A 629 4.73 0.03 -0.27
C ILE A 629 4.77 -0.77 -1.57
N THR A 630 5.19 -0.11 -2.64
CA THR A 630 5.45 -0.75 -3.93
C THR A 630 6.80 -1.48 -3.91
N PRO A 631 7.05 -2.47 -4.80
CA PRO A 631 8.36 -3.09 -4.92
C PRO A 631 9.46 -2.08 -5.28
N GLU A 632 9.14 -1.03 -6.04
CA GLU A 632 10.05 0.05 -6.37
C GLU A 632 10.51 0.79 -5.10
N GLN A 633 9.57 1.19 -4.24
CA GLN A 633 9.88 1.80 -2.94
C GLN A 633 10.62 0.82 -2.01
N ALA A 634 10.32 -0.48 -2.09
CA ALA A 634 11.04 -1.48 -1.31
C ALA A 634 12.49 -1.60 -1.75
N ILE A 635 12.77 -1.50 -3.06
CA ILE A 635 14.14 -1.40 -3.59
C ILE A 635 14.82 -0.13 -3.04
N ASP A 636 14.15 1.03 -3.05
CA ASP A 636 14.72 2.27 -2.51
C ASP A 636 15.09 2.14 -1.02
N GLU A 637 14.21 1.56 -0.20
CA GLU A 637 14.50 1.29 1.21
C GLU A 637 15.64 0.28 1.39
N LEU A 638 15.75 -0.74 0.53
CA LEU A 638 16.84 -1.72 0.58
C LEU A 638 18.18 -1.10 0.20
N ILE A 639 18.23 -0.22 -0.81
CA ILE A 639 19.45 0.51 -1.20
C ILE A 639 19.88 1.42 -0.05
N ALA A 640 18.98 2.26 0.44
CA ALA A 640 19.28 3.16 1.55
C ALA A 640 19.75 2.40 2.80
N TRP A 641 19.18 1.22 3.06
CA TRP A 641 19.61 0.37 4.16
C TRP A 641 20.99 -0.27 3.92
N LYS A 642 21.30 -0.67 2.69
CA LYS A 642 22.61 -1.23 2.33
C LYS A 642 23.72 -0.21 2.52
N ASP A 643 23.44 1.05 2.18
CA ASP A 643 24.42 2.14 2.24
C ASP A 643 24.53 2.76 3.64
N ALA A 644 23.56 2.49 4.54
CA ALA A 644 23.60 2.93 5.92
C ALA A 644 24.64 2.17 6.75
N PRO A 645 25.26 2.81 7.77
CA PRO A 645 26.22 2.14 8.65
C PRO A 645 25.60 0.94 9.37
N PRO A 646 26.34 -0.17 9.55
CA PRO A 646 25.81 -1.39 10.14
C PRO A 646 25.29 -1.13 11.57
N GLN A 647 24.00 -1.40 11.79
CA GLN A 647 23.40 -1.23 13.11
C GLN A 647 23.94 -2.27 14.10
N ARG A 648 24.24 -1.82 15.33
CA ARG A 648 24.60 -2.74 16.42
C ARG A 648 23.43 -3.68 16.71
N ARG A 649 23.72 -4.97 16.79
CA ARG A 649 22.72 -6.00 17.16
C ARG A 649 22.13 -5.68 18.53
N THR A 650 20.81 -5.81 18.64
CA THR A 650 20.10 -5.70 19.92
C THR A 650 20.39 -6.93 20.80
N VAL A 651 20.25 -6.78 22.12
CA VAL A 651 20.40 -7.89 23.08
C VAL A 651 19.44 -9.04 22.76
N VAL A 652 18.23 -8.71 22.30
CA VAL A 652 17.23 -9.69 21.85
C VAL A 652 17.72 -10.49 20.64
N GLN A 653 18.34 -9.84 19.65
CA GLN A 653 18.94 -10.51 18.49
C GLN A 653 20.08 -11.45 18.89
N ALA A 654 20.93 -11.03 19.84
CA ALA A 654 22.03 -11.86 20.34
C ALA A 654 21.55 -13.14 21.07
N LEU A 655 20.50 -13.01 21.89
CA LEU A 655 19.91 -14.12 22.65
C LEU A 655 19.11 -15.09 21.75
N PHE A 656 18.29 -14.58 20.82
CA PHE A 656 17.45 -15.42 19.96
C PHE A 656 18.24 -16.25 18.94
N ARG A 657 19.41 -15.77 18.49
CA ARG A 657 20.29 -16.50 17.58
C ARG A 657 20.70 -17.87 18.13
N HIS A 658 20.80 -17.99 19.46
CA HIS A 658 21.09 -19.26 20.14
C HIS A 658 19.82 -20.09 20.40
N TRP A 659 18.67 -19.45 20.53
CA TRP A 659 17.38 -20.11 20.77
C TRP A 659 16.85 -20.89 19.56
N GLY A 660 17.14 -20.42 18.34
CA GLY A 660 16.83 -21.17 17.11
C GLY A 660 17.51 -22.54 17.02
N ARG A 661 18.70 -22.69 17.63
CA ARG A 661 19.43 -23.97 17.71
C ARG A 661 18.78 -24.96 18.68
N LEU A 662 18.19 -24.47 19.78
CA LEU A 662 17.59 -25.29 20.83
C LEU A 662 16.24 -25.89 20.44
N ARG A 663 15.50 -25.28 19.50
CA ARG A 663 14.17 -25.72 19.07
C ARG A 663 14.18 -26.71 17.88
N ARG A 664 15.36 -27.00 17.32
CA ARG A 664 15.60 -28.01 16.28
C ARG A 664 16.29 -29.28 16.82
N ARG A 665 16.50 -29.36 18.13
CA ARG A 665 16.58 -30.63 18.86
C ARG A 665 15.16 -31.00 19.25
#